data_AF-A0A1G1K9Y4-F1
#
_entry.id   AF-A0A1G1K9Y4-F1
#
_cell.length_a   1.000
_cell.length_b   1.000
_cell.length_c   1.000
_cell.angle_alpha   90.00
_cell.angle_beta   90.00
_cell.angle_gamma   90.00
#
_symmetry.space_group_name_H-M   'P 1'
#
loop_
_entity.id
_entity.type
_entity.pdbx_description
1 polymer ?
#
loop_
_entity_poly.entity_id
_entity_poly.type
_entity_poly.pdbx_seq_one_letter_code
_entity_poly.pdbx_strand_id
1 'polypeptide(L)'
;MKDDKEIIAKYLLLSAALAIFLSLFVPYWKLRVIAPQYPKGLSVAIYLNRVEGDVREIDGLNHYIGMKPLAKAAQLERKLAIPGLILSSLGVFIATFYGKRGSFLLVLPALILPLFFALDLYWWLRDFGLHLDPKAALSSSIKPFVPPLIGHGKIAQFKAHASFSWGFLASLAADLFICFALWLRRSKEKCSEGTGKVSVAVLSLLAFGFLLSPQTLAATLEVGREAVYGTIQEALVHASDGDTIVVHEGVYAGPVVIDKSVTLTGNGMPVIHGGGRGTVVFAHAPHITLQGFKIRDSGDLLAEENSGVLVTGSDAAIEGNRFEDVLFGIYLRQAPRTLIRNNVLSGKVLPLPRRGDLIRVWYSDDVTIEGNRMHRGRDVVLWFSKSLNVNQNIVKEGRYGLHFMYCHDAVVEENLISGNSVGTYLMYSSDLRLRRNRVLDNRGPSGYGVGFKDMDGALLSDNLIANNRVGLFFDRSTGVFRKNLIAYNDIGIELLPSSGDNTFEENSFFENSEQVGLENLGSRAVTQWSQNFWSDYRGYDRDHNGIGDTPYQAVQFFERLTSEHPVLRLFFLSPSHQALDFASSLFPIFAPQPKLSDQTPLMSPTFPSLPREPQKISVSWVFVSGILLIPPFGLSFGSLRKKRYRVNAAETITEFETVKDGEPMIQIDGLTKRFGPLTALDRVRCVIQKGETVALWGPNGAGKTTLLKCLLGILSCRGTIRVAGRNVQLEGKAVRKIIGYIPQELRFHGDQSVVETVCFFARLRNVSDSQADTLIKEWGLAEAREKKIHELSGGMKQKLGLVIALISDPPVLLMDEPTSHLDVAARHEFLLLLERLKERGKTLVFCSHRVSEVLKLADRVVVLCSGVKTKEGKPDDVKEHLTGETVLCLTVRTEDCERAERLISEHGISVRRNTRQLWIRVGAGRKIEPIRLLSERGIPILDFELETDYESPAK
;
A
#
# COMPACT_ATOMS: atom_id res chain seq x y z
N MET A 1 -1.85 -71.76 32.43
CA MET A 1 -1.96 -72.14 31.00
C MET A 1 -3.26 -71.73 30.31
N LYS A 2 -4.47 -71.99 30.84
CA LYS A 2 -5.73 -71.43 30.26
C LYS A 2 -5.83 -69.92 30.51
N ASP A 3 -5.33 -69.47 31.67
CA ASP A 3 -5.35 -68.06 32.08
C ASP A 3 -4.35 -67.18 31.31
N ASP A 4 -3.16 -67.69 30.98
CA ASP A 4 -2.14 -66.92 30.25
C ASP A 4 -2.59 -66.53 28.84
N LYS A 5 -3.29 -67.43 28.15
CA LYS A 5 -3.86 -67.15 26.81
C LYS A 5 -4.93 -66.06 26.86
N GLU A 6 -5.75 -66.06 27.91
CA GLU A 6 -6.83 -65.08 28.08
C GLU A 6 -6.26 -63.70 28.40
N ILE A 7 -5.19 -63.64 29.21
CA ILE A 7 -4.46 -62.42 29.50
C ILE A 7 -3.84 -61.83 28.22
N ILE A 8 -3.16 -62.65 27.42
CA ILE A 8 -2.56 -62.22 26.14
C ILE A 8 -3.62 -61.70 25.17
N ALA A 9 -4.75 -62.42 25.02
CA ALA A 9 -5.85 -62.00 24.17
C ALA A 9 -6.46 -60.66 24.61
N LYS A 10 -6.54 -60.38 25.92
CA LYS A 10 -7.01 -59.10 26.45
C LYS A 10 -6.07 -57.95 26.10
N TYR A 11 -4.75 -58.11 26.24
CA TYR A 11 -3.78 -57.08 25.87
C TYR A 11 -3.80 -56.76 24.38
N LEU A 12 -3.95 -57.77 23.53
CA LEU A 12 -4.07 -57.60 22.08
C LEU A 12 -5.35 -56.81 21.71
N LEU A 13 -6.49 -57.13 22.33
CA LEU A 13 -7.74 -56.41 22.09
C LEU A 13 -7.69 -54.97 22.63
N LEU A 14 -7.07 -54.73 23.79
CA LEU A 14 -6.85 -53.37 24.30
C LEU A 14 -5.96 -52.55 23.37
N SER A 15 -4.86 -53.15 22.89
CA SER A 15 -3.94 -52.50 21.94
C SER A 15 -4.64 -52.20 20.60
N ALA A 16 -5.50 -53.10 20.13
CA ALA A 16 -6.30 -52.89 18.93
C ALA A 16 -7.32 -51.75 19.09
N ALA A 17 -8.04 -51.71 20.23
CA ALA A 17 -8.99 -50.63 20.53
C ALA A 17 -8.30 -49.25 20.55
N LEU A 18 -7.11 -49.18 21.16
CA LEU A 18 -6.30 -47.97 21.20
C LEU A 18 -5.79 -47.57 19.80
N ALA A 19 -5.29 -48.52 19.01
CA ALA A 19 -4.83 -48.26 17.66
C ALA A 19 -5.95 -47.72 16.74
N ILE A 20 -7.16 -48.27 16.84
CA ILE A 20 -8.35 -47.78 16.12
C ILE A 20 -8.75 -46.38 16.59
N PHE A 21 -8.62 -46.09 17.88
CA PHE A 21 -8.92 -44.74 18.38
C PHE A 21 -7.89 -43.71 17.90
N LEU A 22 -6.60 -44.05 17.99
CA LEU A 22 -5.51 -43.16 17.59
C LEU A 22 -5.47 -42.92 16.07
N SER A 23 -5.94 -43.87 15.26
CA SER A 23 -5.98 -43.70 13.81
C SER A 23 -6.86 -42.52 13.37
N LEU A 24 -7.83 -42.07 14.20
CA LEU A 24 -8.66 -40.88 13.94
C LEU A 24 -7.83 -39.60 13.74
N PHE A 25 -6.66 -39.51 14.37
CA PHE A 25 -5.84 -38.30 14.39
C PHE A 25 -4.78 -38.26 13.29
N VAL A 26 -4.57 -39.37 12.57
CA VAL A 26 -3.55 -39.50 11.53
C VAL A 26 -4.18 -39.78 10.16
N PRO A 27 -3.53 -39.36 9.05
CA PRO A 27 -4.12 -39.50 7.72
C PRO A 27 -4.16 -40.95 7.28
N TYR A 28 -5.28 -41.34 6.65
CA TYR A 28 -5.51 -42.68 6.10
C TYR A 28 -4.99 -42.82 4.67
N TRP A 29 -5.05 -41.74 3.88
CA TRP A 29 -4.61 -41.74 2.49
C TRP A 29 -3.98 -40.41 2.09
N LYS A 30 -2.98 -40.44 1.21
CA LYS A 30 -2.31 -39.25 0.68
C LYS A 30 -2.23 -39.33 -0.83
N LEU A 31 -2.43 -38.20 -1.49
CA LEU A 31 -2.25 -37.99 -2.93
C LEU A 31 -1.31 -36.83 -3.15
N ARG A 32 -0.30 -37.01 -4.02
CA ARG A 32 0.56 -35.94 -4.50
C ARG A 32 0.45 -35.84 -6.02
N VAL A 33 0.21 -34.65 -6.53
CA VAL A 33 0.03 -34.35 -7.94
C VAL A 33 1.13 -33.39 -8.39
N ILE A 34 1.86 -33.73 -9.45
CA ILE A 34 3.02 -32.97 -9.93
C ILE A 34 2.76 -32.52 -11.37
N ALA A 35 2.96 -31.23 -11.61
CA ALA A 35 2.77 -30.55 -12.88
C ALA A 35 3.89 -29.54 -13.15
N PRO A 36 4.21 -29.20 -14.40
CA PRO A 36 5.20 -28.16 -14.72
C PRO A 36 4.87 -26.79 -14.09
N GLN A 37 3.59 -26.45 -13.96
CA GLN A 37 3.12 -25.21 -13.36
C GLN A 37 3.19 -25.22 -11.82
N TYR A 38 3.31 -26.40 -11.22
CA TYR A 38 3.41 -26.61 -9.77
C TYR A 38 4.69 -27.41 -9.45
N PRO A 39 5.87 -26.78 -9.53
CA PRO A 39 7.15 -27.48 -9.40
C PRO A 39 7.37 -28.13 -8.02
N LYS A 40 6.71 -27.63 -6.96
CA LYS A 40 6.71 -28.26 -5.63
C LYS A 40 5.73 -29.45 -5.51
N GLY A 41 4.79 -29.57 -6.45
CA GLY A 41 3.68 -30.51 -6.43
C GLY A 41 2.59 -30.11 -5.44
N LEU A 42 1.34 -30.47 -5.73
CA LEU A 42 0.18 -30.29 -4.87
C LEU A 42 -0.07 -31.58 -4.09
N SER A 43 -0.48 -31.50 -2.83
CA SER A 43 -0.68 -32.65 -1.95
C SER A 43 -2.01 -32.59 -1.21
N VAL A 44 -2.66 -33.74 -1.07
CA VAL A 44 -3.91 -33.90 -0.30
C VAL A 44 -3.76 -35.07 0.65
N ALA A 45 -4.14 -34.89 1.90
CA ALA A 45 -4.24 -35.94 2.89
C ALA A 45 -5.71 -36.12 3.32
N ILE A 46 -6.21 -37.34 3.19
CA ILE A 46 -7.56 -37.72 3.63
C ILE A 46 -7.44 -38.40 5.00
N TYR A 47 -8.14 -37.82 5.96
CA TYR A 47 -8.45 -38.41 7.26
C TYR A 47 -9.89 -38.94 7.22
N LEU A 48 -10.25 -39.76 8.19
CA LEU A 48 -11.63 -40.24 8.32
C LEU A 48 -12.64 -39.11 8.59
N ASN A 49 -12.21 -38.00 9.20
CA ASN A 49 -13.08 -36.89 9.58
C ASN A 49 -12.85 -35.60 8.78
N ARG A 50 -11.72 -35.46 8.06
CA ARG A 50 -11.33 -34.22 7.37
C ARG A 50 -10.40 -34.47 6.20
N VAL A 51 -10.23 -33.45 5.37
CA VAL A 51 -9.28 -33.45 4.25
C VAL A 51 -8.39 -32.22 4.40
N GLU A 52 -7.07 -32.41 4.32
CA GLU A 52 -6.06 -31.36 4.50
C GLU A 52 -5.08 -31.32 3.30
N GLY A 53 -4.28 -30.27 3.22
CA GLY A 53 -3.32 -30.02 2.14
C GLY A 53 -3.78 -28.92 1.18
N ASP A 54 -3.35 -29.00 -0.08
CA ASP A 54 -3.58 -28.02 -1.15
C ASP A 54 -5.00 -28.14 -1.75
N VAL A 55 -6.00 -28.37 -0.90
CA VAL A 55 -7.39 -28.69 -1.27
C VAL A 55 -8.03 -27.55 -2.06
N ARG A 56 -7.78 -26.28 -1.67
CA ARG A 56 -8.35 -25.10 -2.36
C ARG A 56 -7.78 -24.93 -3.77
N GLU A 57 -6.49 -25.18 -3.94
CA GLU A 57 -5.80 -25.06 -5.22
C GLU A 57 -6.23 -26.18 -6.17
N ILE A 58 -6.35 -27.41 -5.64
CA ILE A 58 -6.90 -28.54 -6.39
C ILE A 58 -8.38 -28.31 -6.70
N ASP A 59 -9.19 -27.75 -5.81
CA ASP A 59 -10.60 -27.41 -6.11
C ASP A 59 -10.73 -26.29 -7.15
N GLY A 60 -9.81 -25.33 -7.16
CA GLY A 60 -9.70 -24.33 -8.23
C GLY A 60 -9.40 -24.97 -9.59
N LEU A 61 -8.51 -25.97 -9.63
CA LEU A 61 -8.24 -26.74 -10.84
C LEU A 61 -9.43 -27.63 -11.24
N ASN A 62 -10.10 -28.24 -10.26
CA ASN A 62 -11.28 -29.09 -10.44
C ASN A 62 -12.41 -28.34 -11.13
N HIS A 63 -12.60 -27.06 -10.80
CA HIS A 63 -13.59 -26.19 -11.41
C HIS A 63 -13.45 -26.12 -12.94
N TYR A 64 -12.23 -26.01 -13.46
CA TYR A 64 -11.99 -25.93 -14.91
C TYR A 64 -12.25 -27.24 -15.64
N ILE A 65 -11.95 -28.38 -15.01
CA ILE A 65 -12.09 -29.71 -15.60
C ILE A 65 -13.49 -30.33 -15.36
N GLY A 66 -14.36 -29.62 -14.63
CA GLY A 66 -15.71 -30.08 -14.31
C GLY A 66 -15.77 -31.11 -13.18
N MET A 67 -14.70 -31.27 -12.40
CA MET A 67 -14.70 -32.18 -11.26
C MET A 67 -15.37 -31.51 -10.05
N LYS A 68 -16.16 -32.27 -9.28
CA LYS A 68 -16.81 -31.77 -8.07
C LYS A 68 -15.75 -31.31 -7.04
N PRO A 69 -16.02 -30.29 -6.20
CA PRO A 69 -15.12 -29.91 -5.13
C PRO A 69 -14.91 -31.05 -4.12
N LEU A 70 -13.66 -31.27 -3.70
CA LEU A 70 -13.27 -32.27 -2.71
C LEU A 70 -13.98 -32.01 -1.36
N ALA A 71 -14.32 -30.75 -1.05
CA ALA A 71 -15.08 -30.42 0.16
C ALA A 71 -16.54 -30.94 0.16
N LYS A 72 -17.16 -31.12 -1.02
CA LYS A 72 -18.53 -31.64 -1.17
C LYS A 72 -18.60 -33.17 -1.14
N ALA A 73 -17.46 -33.84 -1.13
CA ALA A 73 -17.31 -35.27 -0.94
C ALA A 73 -17.85 -35.78 0.39
N ALA A 74 -18.36 -37.00 0.44
CA ALA A 74 -18.41 -37.79 1.67
C ALA A 74 -18.97 -37.07 2.93
N GLN A 75 -19.98 -36.19 2.79
CA GLN A 75 -20.48 -35.38 3.92
C GLN A 75 -21.28 -36.21 4.94
N LEU A 76 -21.98 -37.23 4.47
CA LEU A 76 -22.75 -38.15 5.32
C LEU A 76 -21.79 -39.12 6.01
N GLU A 77 -20.84 -39.67 5.26
CA GLU A 77 -19.82 -40.61 5.67
C GLU A 77 -18.90 -39.99 6.71
N ARG A 78 -18.45 -38.74 6.53
CA ARG A 78 -17.64 -38.02 7.54
C ARG A 78 -18.39 -37.70 8.83
N LYS A 79 -19.70 -37.43 8.75
CA LYS A 79 -20.57 -37.26 9.94
C LYS A 79 -20.76 -38.57 10.70
N LEU A 80 -20.82 -39.70 9.99
CA LEU A 80 -20.99 -41.03 10.57
C LEU A 80 -19.66 -41.72 10.94
N ALA A 81 -18.53 -41.26 10.40
CA ALA A 81 -17.22 -41.86 10.60
C ALA A 81 -16.73 -41.74 12.05
N ILE A 82 -16.87 -40.57 12.69
CA ILE A 82 -16.44 -40.38 14.09
C ILE A 82 -17.26 -41.27 15.04
N PRO A 83 -18.61 -41.25 15.01
CA PRO A 83 -19.41 -42.19 15.82
C PRO A 83 -19.10 -43.66 15.51
N GLY A 84 -18.97 -44.03 14.23
CA GLY A 84 -18.68 -45.39 13.81
C GLY A 84 -17.33 -45.91 14.31
N LEU A 85 -16.29 -45.08 14.30
CA LEU A 85 -14.97 -45.43 14.81
C LEU A 85 -14.95 -45.56 16.33
N ILE A 86 -15.62 -44.63 17.03
CA ILE A 86 -15.76 -44.67 18.49
C ILE A 86 -16.51 -45.94 18.89
N LEU A 87 -17.62 -46.27 18.20
CA LEU A 87 -18.37 -47.50 18.44
C LEU A 87 -17.53 -48.75 18.13
N SER A 88 -16.69 -48.72 17.09
CA SER A 88 -15.80 -49.84 16.74
C SER A 88 -14.68 -50.04 17.77
N SER A 89 -14.02 -48.96 18.19
CA SER A 89 -13.00 -48.98 19.26
C SER A 89 -13.61 -49.43 20.59
N LEU A 90 -14.78 -48.89 20.95
CA LEU A 90 -15.51 -49.27 22.16
C LEU A 90 -16.00 -50.72 22.10
N GLY A 91 -16.46 -51.20 20.94
CA GLY A 91 -16.82 -52.59 20.72
C GLY A 91 -15.64 -53.54 20.95
N VAL A 92 -14.47 -53.20 20.42
CA VAL A 92 -13.22 -53.95 20.65
C VAL A 92 -12.78 -53.90 22.11
N PHE A 93 -12.90 -52.74 22.77
CA PHE A 93 -12.64 -52.58 24.18
C PHE A 93 -13.58 -53.44 25.04
N ILE A 94 -14.88 -53.40 24.78
CA ILE A 94 -15.88 -54.21 25.49
C ILE A 94 -15.61 -55.71 25.25
N ALA A 95 -15.21 -56.10 24.04
CA ALA A 95 -14.86 -57.49 23.72
C ALA A 95 -13.70 -58.05 24.57
N THR A 96 -12.90 -57.21 25.23
CA THR A 96 -11.88 -57.67 26.21
C THR A 96 -12.51 -58.35 27.41
N PHE A 97 -13.73 -57.94 27.80
CA PHE A 97 -14.43 -58.41 29.00
C PHE A 97 -15.45 -59.54 28.72
N TYR A 98 -15.77 -59.85 27.46
CA TYR A 98 -16.75 -60.87 27.07
C TYR A 98 -16.13 -62.16 26.51
N GLY A 99 -16.78 -63.31 26.74
CA GLY A 99 -16.33 -64.63 26.31
C GLY A 99 -16.47 -64.94 24.80
N LYS A 100 -16.14 -66.19 24.43
CA LYS A 100 -15.90 -66.64 23.03
C LYS A 100 -17.06 -66.46 22.04
N ARG A 101 -18.33 -66.40 22.50
CA ARG A 101 -19.51 -66.36 21.61
C ARG A 101 -20.04 -64.94 21.34
N GLY A 102 -19.77 -63.96 22.21
CA GLY A 102 -20.24 -62.57 22.06
C GLY A 102 -19.19 -61.59 21.53
N SER A 103 -17.90 -61.89 21.68
CA SER A 103 -16.80 -60.99 21.29
C SER A 103 -16.67 -60.79 19.77
N PHE A 104 -17.09 -61.76 18.94
CA PHE A 104 -16.96 -61.65 17.49
C PHE A 104 -17.87 -60.56 16.89
N LEU A 105 -19.12 -60.46 17.34
CA LEU A 105 -20.06 -59.44 16.86
C LEU A 105 -19.61 -58.02 17.25
N LEU A 106 -18.96 -57.89 18.41
CA LEU A 106 -18.47 -56.61 18.93
C LEU A 106 -17.23 -56.07 18.18
N VAL A 107 -16.39 -56.96 17.65
CA VAL A 107 -15.18 -56.57 16.90
C VAL A 107 -15.39 -56.53 15.38
N LEU A 108 -16.51 -57.05 14.89
CA LEU A 108 -16.81 -57.12 13.45
C LEU A 108 -16.77 -55.75 12.75
N PRO A 109 -17.29 -54.65 13.33
CA PRO A 109 -17.19 -53.32 12.71
C PRO A 109 -15.74 -52.85 12.52
N ALA A 110 -14.86 -53.17 13.48
CA ALA A 110 -13.43 -52.85 13.40
C ALA A 110 -12.75 -53.64 12.27
N LEU A 111 -13.02 -54.94 12.14
CA LEU A 111 -12.44 -55.81 11.11
C LEU A 111 -12.85 -55.45 9.67
N ILE A 112 -13.98 -54.76 9.50
CA ILE A 112 -14.48 -54.35 8.19
C ILE A 112 -13.95 -52.95 7.82
N LEU A 113 -13.47 -52.17 8.80
CA LEU A 113 -13.14 -50.76 8.64
C LEU A 113 -12.11 -50.48 7.53
N PRO A 114 -10.94 -51.16 7.44
CA PRO A 114 -9.96 -50.84 6.40
C PRO A 114 -10.47 -51.17 5.00
N LEU A 115 -11.18 -52.29 4.86
CA LEU A 115 -11.79 -52.70 3.59
C LEU A 115 -12.89 -51.74 3.18
N PHE A 116 -13.76 -51.36 4.10
CA PHE A 116 -14.84 -50.39 3.85
C PHE A 116 -14.27 -49.04 3.43
N PHE A 117 -13.26 -48.52 4.14
CA PHE A 117 -12.60 -47.28 3.77
C PHE A 117 -11.96 -47.34 2.38
N ALA A 118 -11.24 -48.42 2.05
CA ALA A 118 -10.60 -48.56 0.75
C ALA A 118 -11.62 -48.66 -0.40
N LEU A 119 -12.72 -49.38 -0.18
CA LEU A 119 -13.82 -49.48 -1.14
C LEU A 119 -14.53 -48.14 -1.33
N ASP A 120 -14.91 -47.49 -0.23
CA ASP A 120 -15.57 -46.18 -0.23
C ASP A 120 -14.71 -45.12 -0.93
N LEU A 121 -13.42 -45.05 -0.58
CA LEU A 121 -12.46 -44.16 -1.24
C LEU A 121 -12.33 -44.45 -2.73
N TYR A 122 -12.28 -45.72 -3.13
CA TYR A 122 -12.23 -46.10 -4.55
C TYR A 122 -13.49 -45.66 -5.30
N TRP A 123 -14.67 -45.91 -4.75
CA TRP A 123 -15.95 -45.48 -5.34
C TRP A 123 -16.02 -43.97 -5.49
N TRP A 124 -15.52 -43.25 -4.49
CA TRP A 124 -15.49 -41.80 -4.50
C TRP A 124 -14.54 -41.23 -5.56
N LEU A 125 -13.29 -41.73 -5.61
CA LEU A 125 -12.33 -41.33 -6.64
C LEU A 125 -12.87 -41.65 -8.05
N ARG A 126 -13.56 -42.78 -8.21
CA ARG A 126 -14.22 -43.18 -9.45
C ARG A 126 -15.37 -42.25 -9.83
N ASP A 127 -16.25 -41.88 -8.90
CA ASP A 127 -17.34 -40.93 -9.18
C ASP A 127 -16.80 -39.58 -9.64
N PHE A 128 -15.76 -39.09 -8.95
CA PHE A 128 -15.17 -37.78 -9.22
C PHE A 128 -14.51 -37.71 -10.60
N GLY A 129 -13.80 -38.77 -11.00
CA GLY A 129 -13.13 -38.78 -12.29
C GLY A 129 -14.01 -39.21 -13.48
N LEU A 130 -15.14 -39.90 -13.25
CA LEU A 130 -16.04 -40.36 -14.32
C LEU A 130 -17.23 -39.41 -14.59
N HIS A 131 -17.66 -38.63 -13.61
CA HIS A 131 -18.81 -37.72 -13.74
C HIS A 131 -18.37 -36.24 -13.74
N LEU A 132 -17.59 -35.86 -14.76
CA LEU A 132 -17.18 -34.48 -14.99
C LEU A 132 -18.33 -33.66 -15.60
N ASP A 133 -18.50 -32.41 -15.17
CA ASP A 133 -19.48 -31.48 -15.72
C ASP A 133 -19.15 -31.15 -17.19
N PRO A 134 -20.01 -31.54 -18.16
CA PRO A 134 -19.74 -31.30 -19.57
C PRO A 134 -19.76 -29.82 -19.96
N LYS A 135 -20.23 -28.91 -19.08
CA LYS A 135 -20.26 -27.46 -19.31
C LYS A 135 -19.00 -26.73 -18.82
N ALA A 136 -18.11 -27.40 -18.10
CA ALA A 136 -16.88 -26.77 -17.60
C ALA A 136 -15.88 -26.48 -18.73
N ALA A 137 -15.09 -25.41 -18.57
CA ALA A 137 -14.27 -24.81 -19.62
C ALA A 137 -13.27 -25.78 -20.30
N LEU A 138 -12.77 -26.78 -19.58
CA LEU A 138 -11.79 -27.77 -20.07
C LEU A 138 -12.32 -29.22 -20.08
N SER A 139 -13.60 -29.45 -19.80
CA SER A 139 -14.17 -30.81 -19.70
C SER A 139 -14.10 -31.58 -21.03
N SER A 140 -14.23 -30.88 -22.16
CA SER A 140 -14.10 -31.45 -23.52
C SER A 140 -12.68 -31.87 -23.88
N SER A 141 -11.67 -31.35 -23.17
CA SER A 141 -10.24 -31.59 -23.42
C SER A 141 -9.66 -32.72 -22.55
N ILE A 142 -10.44 -33.25 -21.60
CA ILE A 142 -9.99 -34.27 -20.65
C ILE A 142 -10.92 -35.47 -20.71
N LYS A 143 -10.37 -36.65 -21.01
CA LYS A 143 -11.13 -37.89 -20.97
C LYS A 143 -11.42 -38.28 -19.51
N PRO A 144 -12.59 -38.89 -19.21
CA PRO A 144 -12.88 -39.47 -17.91
C PRO A 144 -11.73 -40.38 -17.44
N PHE A 145 -11.37 -40.26 -16.17
CA PHE A 145 -10.26 -41.00 -15.57
C PHE A 145 -10.64 -41.50 -14.18
N VAL A 146 -9.80 -42.34 -13.58
CA VAL A 146 -9.95 -42.74 -12.18
C VAL A 146 -8.63 -42.44 -11.48
N PRO A 147 -8.60 -41.54 -10.47
CA PRO A 147 -7.41 -41.30 -9.67
C PRO A 147 -6.86 -42.62 -9.08
N PRO A 148 -5.53 -42.77 -8.99
CA PRO A 148 -4.94 -43.99 -8.42
C PRO A 148 -5.29 -44.11 -6.94
N LEU A 149 -5.71 -45.29 -6.50
CA LEU A 149 -5.88 -45.60 -5.07
C LEU A 149 -4.53 -45.84 -4.39
N ILE A 150 -3.57 -46.43 -5.11
CA ILE A 150 -2.20 -46.66 -4.65
C ILE A 150 -1.23 -46.59 -5.84
N GLY A 151 0.00 -46.15 -5.61
CA GLY A 151 1.06 -46.08 -6.61
C GLY A 151 0.97 -44.86 -7.53
N HIS A 152 1.62 -44.96 -8.68
CA HIS A 152 1.69 -43.87 -9.67
C HIS A 152 0.53 -43.94 -10.67
N GLY A 153 -0.03 -42.79 -11.03
CA GLY A 153 -1.05 -42.64 -12.05
C GLY A 153 -0.94 -41.31 -12.78
N LYS A 154 -1.87 -41.06 -13.71
CA LYS A 154 -2.03 -39.76 -14.35
C LYS A 154 -3.44 -39.23 -14.12
N ILE A 155 -3.52 -37.96 -13.74
CA ILE A 155 -4.76 -37.20 -13.61
C ILE A 155 -4.68 -36.12 -14.68
N ALA A 156 -5.40 -36.30 -15.78
CA ALA A 156 -5.20 -35.53 -17.01
C ALA A 156 -3.71 -35.49 -17.43
N GLN A 157 -3.09 -34.32 -17.42
CA GLN A 157 -1.68 -34.09 -17.76
C GLN A 157 -0.73 -34.16 -16.55
N PHE A 158 -1.25 -34.35 -15.34
CA PHE A 158 -0.47 -34.37 -14.11
C PHE A 158 -0.04 -35.77 -13.71
N LYS A 159 1.17 -35.90 -13.16
CA LYS A 159 1.64 -37.15 -12.54
C LYS A 159 1.08 -37.21 -11.13
N ALA A 160 0.35 -38.27 -10.81
CA ALA A 160 -0.22 -38.50 -9.50
C ALA A 160 0.52 -39.64 -8.80
N HIS A 161 0.74 -39.50 -7.49
CA HIS A 161 1.25 -40.55 -6.61
C HIS A 161 0.35 -40.66 -5.39
N ALA A 162 -0.26 -41.84 -5.22
CA ALA A 162 -1.18 -42.12 -4.13
C ALA A 162 -0.62 -43.21 -3.20
N SER A 163 -0.84 -43.07 -1.90
CA SER A 163 -0.43 -44.08 -0.93
C SER A 163 -1.34 -44.09 0.28
N PHE A 164 -1.62 -45.27 0.82
CA PHE A 164 -2.16 -45.39 2.17
C PHE A 164 -1.14 -44.88 3.19
N SER A 165 -1.64 -44.25 4.24
CA SER A 165 -0.85 -43.57 5.26
C SER A 165 -1.06 -44.23 6.63
N TRP A 166 -0.43 -43.69 7.66
CA TRP A 166 -0.33 -44.28 8.99
C TRP A 166 -1.68 -44.64 9.64
N GLY A 167 -2.75 -43.88 9.38
CA GLY A 167 -4.08 -44.22 9.91
C GLY A 167 -4.63 -45.53 9.35
N PHE A 168 -4.43 -45.78 8.06
CA PHE A 168 -4.84 -47.03 7.41
C PHE A 168 -4.00 -48.21 7.91
N LEU A 169 -2.67 -48.02 8.03
CA LEU A 169 -1.77 -49.04 8.57
C LEU A 169 -2.07 -49.38 10.04
N ALA A 170 -2.40 -48.38 10.86
CA ALA A 170 -2.82 -48.59 12.24
C ALA A 170 -4.10 -49.42 12.34
N SER A 171 -5.06 -49.19 11.44
CA SER A 171 -6.29 -49.99 11.38
C SER A 171 -6.05 -51.43 10.94
N LEU A 172 -5.17 -51.67 9.96
CA LEU A 172 -4.76 -53.04 9.57
C LEU A 172 -4.00 -53.76 10.70
N ALA A 173 -3.15 -53.06 11.44
CA ALA A 173 -2.46 -53.62 12.60
C ALA A 173 -3.46 -54.02 13.70
N ALA A 174 -4.49 -53.20 13.93
CA ALA A 174 -5.56 -53.53 14.87
C ALA A 174 -6.33 -54.79 14.45
N ASP A 175 -6.61 -54.97 13.16
CA ASP A 175 -7.28 -56.17 12.64
C ASP A 175 -6.47 -57.45 12.86
N LEU A 176 -5.14 -57.36 12.68
CA LEU A 176 -4.23 -58.47 12.97
C LEU A 176 -4.24 -58.83 14.46
N PHE A 177 -4.24 -57.83 15.35
CA PHE A 177 -4.34 -58.04 16.79
C PHE A 177 -5.68 -58.68 17.18
N ILE A 178 -6.79 -58.22 16.60
CA ILE A 178 -8.13 -58.77 16.83
C ILE A 178 -8.20 -60.23 16.35
N CYS A 179 -7.75 -60.52 15.13
CA CYS A 179 -7.75 -61.87 14.56
C CYS A 179 -6.91 -62.83 15.42
N PHE A 180 -5.73 -62.40 15.85
CA PHE A 180 -4.84 -63.20 16.68
C PHE A 180 -5.41 -63.42 18.09
N ALA A 181 -6.03 -62.41 18.70
CA ALA A 181 -6.71 -62.54 19.98
C ALA A 181 -7.90 -63.52 19.92
N LEU A 182 -8.70 -63.46 18.86
CA LEU A 182 -9.81 -64.39 18.63
C LEU A 182 -9.33 -65.82 18.37
N TRP A 183 -8.24 -65.98 17.61
CA TRP A 183 -7.61 -67.28 17.38
C TRP A 183 -7.07 -67.89 18.68
N LEU A 184 -6.36 -67.12 19.51
CA LEU A 184 -5.88 -67.55 20.83
C LEU A 184 -7.04 -68.01 21.72
N ARG A 185 -8.15 -67.28 21.71
CA ARG A 185 -9.38 -67.64 22.42
C ARG A 185 -10.03 -68.93 21.86
N ARG A 186 -9.85 -69.28 20.60
CA ARG A 186 -10.45 -70.49 19.97
C ARG A 186 -9.52 -71.72 19.96
N SER A 187 -8.20 -71.54 19.96
CA SER A 187 -7.21 -72.62 19.84
C SER A 187 -7.17 -73.55 21.07
N LYS A 188 -7.21 -74.87 20.83
CA LYS A 188 -7.08 -75.95 21.84
C LYS A 188 -5.63 -76.31 22.19
N GLU A 189 -4.63 -75.78 21.47
CA GLU A 189 -3.22 -76.17 21.63
C GLU A 189 -2.56 -75.56 22.87
N LYS A 190 -1.60 -76.24 23.50
CA LYS A 190 -0.85 -75.72 24.64
C LYS A 190 0.17 -74.66 24.15
N CYS A 191 0.10 -73.43 24.67
CA CYS A 191 1.09 -72.40 24.37
C CYS A 191 2.34 -72.66 25.24
N SER A 192 3.52 -72.82 24.65
CA SER A 192 4.76 -73.03 25.41
C SER A 192 5.13 -71.79 26.23
N GLU A 193 5.57 -71.96 27.48
CA GLU A 193 5.81 -70.89 28.46
C GLU A 193 6.81 -69.80 28.03
N GLY A 194 7.60 -70.01 26.97
CA GLY A 194 8.56 -69.02 26.46
C GLY A 194 8.06 -68.09 25.35
N THR A 195 7.01 -68.45 24.61
CA THR A 195 6.61 -67.71 23.39
C THR A 195 5.56 -66.63 23.65
N GLY A 196 4.76 -66.74 24.73
CA GLY A 196 3.71 -65.78 25.07
C GLY A 196 4.21 -64.43 25.56
N LYS A 197 5.30 -64.39 26.35
CA LYS A 197 5.88 -63.15 26.89
C LYS A 197 6.69 -62.38 25.85
N VAL A 198 7.42 -63.09 24.98
CA VAL A 198 8.23 -62.47 23.92
C VAL A 198 7.34 -61.93 22.79
N SER A 199 6.26 -62.63 22.42
CA SER A 199 5.37 -62.16 21.36
C SER A 199 4.52 -60.95 21.77
N VAL A 200 4.04 -60.91 23.02
CA VAL A 200 3.32 -59.73 23.54
C VAL A 200 4.25 -58.55 23.75
N ALA A 201 5.47 -58.76 24.27
CA ALA A 201 6.44 -57.68 24.42
C ALA A 201 6.84 -57.10 23.06
N VAL A 202 7.08 -57.92 22.03
CA VAL A 202 7.46 -57.45 20.68
C VAL A 202 6.28 -56.78 19.96
N LEU A 203 5.04 -57.30 20.09
CA LEU A 203 3.85 -56.68 19.48
C LEU A 203 3.41 -55.40 20.22
N SER A 204 3.59 -55.34 21.55
CA SER A 204 3.40 -54.12 22.33
C SER A 204 4.53 -53.11 22.09
N LEU A 205 5.78 -53.52 21.88
CA LEU A 205 6.87 -52.61 21.47
C LEU A 205 6.69 -52.08 20.05
N LEU A 206 6.07 -52.84 19.14
CA LEU A 206 5.70 -52.34 17.82
C LEU A 206 4.51 -51.37 17.90
N ALA A 207 3.58 -51.55 18.85
CA ALA A 207 2.50 -50.60 19.13
C ALA A 207 2.98 -49.34 19.90
N PHE A 208 3.98 -49.47 20.78
CA PHE A 208 4.56 -48.37 21.58
C PHE A 208 5.65 -47.60 20.82
N GLY A 209 6.43 -48.28 19.98
CA GLY A 209 7.41 -47.67 19.07
C GLY A 209 6.76 -46.82 17.98
N PHE A 210 5.45 -46.96 17.78
CA PHE A 210 4.64 -46.09 16.91
C PHE A 210 4.21 -44.77 17.59
N LEU A 211 4.30 -44.68 18.92
CA LEU A 211 3.91 -43.50 19.72
C LEU A 211 5.11 -42.64 20.16
N LEU A 212 6.32 -43.19 20.10
CA LEU A 212 7.57 -42.50 20.43
C LEU A 212 8.39 -42.27 19.16
N SER A 213 7.90 -41.38 18.28
CA SER A 213 8.89 -40.51 17.64
C SER A 213 9.51 -39.68 18.77
N PRO A 214 10.84 -39.56 18.86
CA PRO A 214 11.44 -38.78 19.93
C PRO A 214 10.89 -37.37 19.80
N GLN A 215 10.06 -36.93 20.74
CA GLN A 215 10.04 -35.52 21.09
C GLN A 215 11.41 -35.27 21.70
N THR A 216 12.34 -34.84 20.86
CA THR A 216 13.57 -34.23 21.30
C THR A 216 13.19 -33.16 22.32
N LEU A 217 13.63 -33.32 23.57
CA LEU A 217 13.58 -32.22 24.53
C LEU A 217 14.23 -31.03 23.84
N ALA A 218 13.48 -29.92 23.68
CA ALA A 218 13.95 -28.72 23.03
C ALA A 218 15.28 -28.29 23.67
N ALA A 219 16.37 -28.37 22.91
CA ALA A 219 17.69 -27.99 23.37
C ALA A 219 17.81 -26.47 23.36
N THR A 220 18.67 -25.94 24.24
CA THR A 220 19.07 -24.53 24.20
C THR A 220 20.48 -24.43 23.64
N LEU A 221 20.65 -23.74 22.53
CA LEU A 221 21.93 -23.49 21.87
C LEU A 221 22.35 -22.04 22.16
N GLU A 222 23.61 -21.82 22.53
CA GLU A 222 24.14 -20.49 22.81
C GLU A 222 25.09 -20.00 21.70
N VAL A 223 24.91 -18.74 21.28
CA VAL A 223 25.71 -18.06 20.26
C VAL A 223 26.39 -16.83 20.87
N GLY A 224 27.69 -16.68 20.67
CA GLY A 224 28.47 -15.60 21.27
C GLY A 224 29.97 -15.84 21.23
N ARG A 225 30.77 -14.85 21.63
CA ARG A 225 32.25 -14.96 21.62
C ARG A 225 32.78 -16.07 22.53
N GLU A 226 32.09 -16.35 23.63
CA GLU A 226 32.45 -17.37 24.62
C GLU A 226 31.51 -18.59 24.56
N ALA A 227 30.59 -18.63 23.59
CA ALA A 227 29.61 -19.70 23.44
C ALA A 227 30.09 -20.80 22.48
N VAL A 228 29.35 -21.90 22.43
CA VAL A 228 29.66 -23.06 21.58
C VAL A 228 29.64 -22.70 20.09
N TYR A 229 28.74 -21.79 19.69
CA TYR A 229 28.59 -21.38 18.30
C TYR A 229 29.05 -19.93 18.09
N GLY A 230 29.87 -19.70 17.06
CA GLY A 230 30.40 -18.37 16.75
C GLY A 230 29.44 -17.50 15.91
N THR A 231 28.49 -18.13 15.22
CA THR A 231 27.50 -17.42 14.37
C THR A 231 26.09 -17.98 14.56
N ILE A 232 25.08 -17.14 14.26
CA ILE A 232 23.68 -17.53 14.34
C ILE A 232 23.35 -18.64 13.34
N GLN A 233 23.87 -18.54 12.11
CA GLN A 233 23.60 -19.54 11.06
C GLN A 233 24.18 -20.92 11.42
N GLU A 234 25.35 -20.95 12.06
CA GLU A 234 25.95 -22.21 12.51
C GLU A 234 25.09 -22.89 13.58
N ALA A 235 24.58 -22.15 14.56
CA ALA A 235 23.64 -22.70 15.55
C ALA A 235 22.34 -23.19 14.90
N LEU A 236 21.78 -22.44 13.94
CA LEU A 236 20.59 -22.84 13.19
C LEU A 236 20.79 -24.16 12.42
N VAL A 237 21.98 -24.38 11.85
CA VAL A 237 22.31 -25.65 11.18
C VAL A 237 22.30 -26.84 12.16
N HIS A 238 22.69 -26.64 13.41
CA HIS A 238 22.73 -27.68 14.44
C HIS A 238 21.44 -27.84 15.25
N ALA A 239 20.58 -26.81 15.27
CA ALA A 239 19.30 -26.85 15.95
C ALA A 239 18.34 -27.88 15.33
N SER A 240 17.43 -28.41 16.14
CA SER A 240 16.26 -29.19 15.72
C SER A 240 14.99 -28.35 15.86
N ASP A 241 13.90 -28.78 15.22
CA ASP A 241 12.59 -28.15 15.43
C ASP A 241 12.20 -28.20 16.93
N GLY A 242 11.75 -27.07 17.45
CA GLY A 242 11.42 -26.84 18.85
C GLY A 242 12.54 -26.20 19.67
N ASP A 243 13.79 -26.20 19.19
CA ASP A 243 14.93 -25.70 19.95
C ASP A 243 14.90 -24.18 20.16
N THR A 244 15.58 -23.74 21.22
CA THR A 244 15.80 -22.32 21.51
C THR A 244 17.25 -21.95 21.25
N ILE A 245 17.49 -20.88 20.51
CA ILE A 245 18.82 -20.33 20.24
C ILE A 245 18.93 -18.99 20.96
N VAL A 246 19.81 -18.91 21.95
CA VAL A 246 20.11 -17.69 22.70
C VAL A 246 21.35 -17.04 22.12
N VAL A 247 21.20 -15.82 21.61
CA VAL A 247 22.29 -15.04 21.02
C VAL A 247 22.70 -13.94 21.99
N HIS A 248 23.93 -14.00 22.48
CA HIS A 248 24.49 -12.99 23.37
C HIS A 248 24.93 -11.74 22.61
N GLU A 249 25.13 -10.64 23.35
CA GLU A 249 25.49 -9.34 22.79
C GLU A 249 26.69 -9.43 21.81
N GLY A 250 26.51 -8.84 20.63
CA GLY A 250 27.48 -8.91 19.55
C GLY A 250 26.92 -8.36 18.24
N VAL A 251 27.76 -8.37 17.20
CA VAL A 251 27.37 -8.05 15.82
C VAL A 251 27.55 -9.30 14.97
N TYR A 252 26.46 -9.76 14.37
CA TYR A 252 26.39 -10.97 13.58
C TYR A 252 26.03 -10.60 12.14
N ALA A 253 26.75 -11.17 11.18
CA ALA A 253 26.50 -10.90 9.77
C ALA A 253 25.22 -11.61 9.30
N GLY A 254 24.37 -10.89 8.57
CA GLY A 254 23.30 -11.46 7.75
C GLY A 254 23.77 -11.84 6.35
N PRO A 255 22.92 -12.48 5.53
CA PRO A 255 21.55 -12.86 5.86
C PRO A 255 21.48 -14.05 6.82
N VAL A 256 20.56 -14.00 7.79
CA VAL A 256 20.22 -15.15 8.64
C VAL A 256 19.01 -15.85 8.06
N VAL A 257 19.12 -17.15 7.80
CA VAL A 257 18.03 -17.97 7.24
C VAL A 257 17.55 -18.96 8.30
N ILE A 258 16.30 -18.77 8.73
CA ILE A 258 15.61 -19.60 9.72
C ILE A 258 14.65 -20.52 8.95
N ASP A 259 15.12 -21.74 8.70
CA ASP A 259 14.44 -22.81 7.97
C ASP A 259 13.92 -23.94 8.88
N LYS A 260 14.10 -23.78 10.20
CA LYS A 260 13.60 -24.69 11.25
C LYS A 260 12.67 -23.95 12.21
N SER A 261 11.75 -24.70 12.82
CA SER A 261 10.74 -24.18 13.74
C SER A 261 11.40 -23.91 15.10
N VAL A 262 12.04 -22.75 15.29
CA VAL A 262 12.87 -22.46 16.47
C VAL A 262 12.51 -21.14 17.15
N THR A 263 12.89 -21.01 18.42
CA THR A 263 12.87 -19.73 19.14
C THR A 263 14.25 -19.10 19.13
N LEU A 264 14.41 -18.00 18.40
CA LEU A 264 15.64 -17.21 18.34
C LEU A 264 15.50 -15.98 19.27
N THR A 265 16.30 -15.95 20.35
CA THR A 265 16.23 -14.91 21.40
C THR A 265 17.56 -14.18 21.55
N GLY A 266 17.52 -12.85 21.50
CA GLY A 266 18.66 -11.99 21.74
C GLY A 266 18.77 -11.57 23.21
N ASN A 267 19.90 -11.86 23.85
CA ASN A 267 20.26 -11.40 25.17
C ASN A 267 21.14 -10.15 25.07
N GLY A 268 20.67 -9.00 25.55
CA GLY A 268 21.40 -7.73 25.45
C GLY A 268 21.25 -6.98 24.12
N MET A 269 20.20 -7.27 23.32
CA MET A 269 19.95 -6.64 22.02
C MET A 269 21.10 -6.80 20.99
N PRO A 270 21.56 -8.04 20.70
CA PRO A 270 22.55 -8.29 19.66
C PRO A 270 22.10 -7.77 18.29
N VAL A 271 23.08 -7.42 17.45
CA VAL A 271 22.85 -6.83 16.12
C VAL A 271 22.96 -7.91 15.04
N ILE A 272 21.93 -8.07 14.22
CA ILE A 272 22.01 -8.76 12.93
C ILE A 272 22.17 -7.69 11.84
N HIS A 273 23.30 -7.72 11.13
CA HIS A 273 23.71 -6.68 10.19
C HIS A 273 23.66 -7.18 8.74
N GLY A 274 22.81 -6.60 7.90
CA GLY A 274 22.66 -6.99 6.48
C GLY A 274 23.78 -6.52 5.55
N GLY A 275 24.58 -5.53 5.98
CA GLY A 275 25.72 -5.03 5.19
C GLY A 275 25.30 -4.22 3.96
N GLY A 276 24.08 -3.69 3.95
CA GLY A 276 23.55 -2.84 2.90
C GLY A 276 23.11 -3.61 1.65
N ARG A 277 22.92 -4.93 1.75
CA ARG A 277 22.53 -5.79 0.63
C ARG A 277 21.44 -6.75 1.06
N GLY A 278 20.45 -6.97 0.19
CA GLY A 278 19.45 -8.00 0.40
C GLY A 278 18.55 -7.80 1.62
N THR A 279 17.82 -8.85 1.97
CA THR A 279 17.05 -8.97 3.21
C THR A 279 17.93 -9.48 4.35
N VAL A 280 17.76 -8.95 5.56
CA VAL A 280 18.63 -9.24 6.72
C VAL A 280 18.30 -10.58 7.37
N VAL A 281 17.02 -10.88 7.55
CA VAL A 281 16.54 -12.15 8.13
C VAL A 281 15.42 -12.75 7.28
N PHE A 282 15.57 -14.03 6.96
CA PHE A 282 14.56 -14.84 6.28
C PHE A 282 13.97 -15.84 7.27
N ALA A 283 12.67 -15.75 7.55
CA ALA A 283 11.93 -16.65 8.41
C ALA A 283 10.98 -17.51 7.57
N HIS A 284 11.43 -18.71 7.20
CA HIS A 284 10.73 -19.58 6.27
C HIS A 284 9.94 -20.70 6.93
N ALA A 285 10.39 -21.20 8.08
CA ALA A 285 9.72 -22.26 8.82
C ALA A 285 8.47 -21.74 9.57
N PRO A 286 7.48 -22.60 9.84
CA PRO A 286 6.38 -22.25 10.74
C PRO A 286 6.85 -22.13 12.20
N HIS A 287 6.03 -21.53 13.06
CA HIS A 287 6.27 -21.47 14.51
C HIS A 287 7.62 -20.86 14.93
N ILE A 288 8.15 -19.94 14.12
CA ILE A 288 9.37 -19.21 14.44
C ILE A 288 9.07 -18.12 15.45
N THR A 289 9.87 -18.02 16.51
CA THR A 289 9.90 -16.83 17.37
C THR A 289 11.22 -16.09 17.15
N LEU A 290 11.17 -14.79 16.86
CA LEU A 290 12.32 -13.91 16.75
C LEU A 290 12.14 -12.74 17.71
N GLN A 291 12.99 -12.67 18.74
CA GLN A 291 12.84 -11.65 19.77
C GLN A 291 14.14 -11.08 20.32
N GLY A 292 14.14 -9.80 20.68
CA GLY A 292 15.25 -9.14 21.37
C GLY A 292 16.46 -8.82 20.49
N PHE A 293 16.29 -8.56 19.19
CA PHE A 293 17.37 -8.21 18.27
C PHE A 293 17.35 -6.75 17.80
N LYS A 294 18.53 -6.22 17.48
CA LYS A 294 18.66 -5.08 16.56
C LYS A 294 18.86 -5.61 15.14
N ILE A 295 17.99 -5.26 14.21
CA ILE A 295 18.07 -5.69 12.81
C ILE A 295 18.41 -4.46 11.97
N ARG A 296 19.58 -4.48 11.34
CA ARG A 296 20.17 -3.26 10.76
C ARG A 296 20.66 -3.44 9.33
N ASP A 297 20.54 -2.37 8.56
CA ASP A 297 21.24 -2.17 7.29
C ASP A 297 20.89 -3.20 6.20
N SER A 298 19.61 -3.25 5.84
CA SER A 298 19.14 -4.01 4.67
C SER A 298 19.64 -3.37 3.36
N GLY A 299 19.44 -4.05 2.23
CA GLY A 299 19.53 -3.42 0.90
C GLY A 299 18.52 -2.29 0.71
N ASP A 300 18.72 -1.47 -0.32
CA ASP A 300 17.91 -0.29 -0.65
C ASP A 300 17.14 -0.39 -1.99
N LEU A 301 17.23 -1.54 -2.66
CA LEU A 301 16.48 -1.84 -3.88
C LEU A 301 15.01 -2.18 -3.59
N LEU A 302 14.10 -1.30 -4.02
CA LEU A 302 12.65 -1.50 -3.89
C LEU A 302 12.12 -2.70 -4.69
N ALA A 303 12.70 -2.94 -5.88
CA ALA A 303 12.27 -4.03 -6.76
C ALA A 303 12.53 -5.42 -6.16
N GLU A 304 13.53 -5.54 -5.29
CA GLU A 304 13.86 -6.78 -4.58
C GLU A 304 13.15 -6.88 -3.23
N GLU A 305 12.41 -5.84 -2.82
CA GLU A 305 11.66 -5.79 -1.57
C GLU A 305 12.56 -6.07 -0.34
N ASN A 306 13.79 -5.54 -0.37
CA ASN A 306 14.80 -5.77 0.65
C ASN A 306 14.28 -5.40 2.05
N SER A 307 14.23 -6.40 2.92
CA SER A 307 13.52 -6.33 4.21
C SER A 307 14.46 -6.51 5.40
N GLY A 308 14.09 -5.97 6.56
CA GLY A 308 14.70 -6.34 7.83
C GLY A 308 14.39 -7.81 8.13
N VAL A 309 13.10 -8.16 8.11
CA VAL A 309 12.63 -9.54 8.27
C VAL A 309 11.62 -9.85 7.18
N LEU A 310 11.88 -10.89 6.38
CA LEU A 310 10.91 -11.49 5.47
C LEU A 310 10.38 -12.78 6.10
N VAL A 311 9.08 -12.84 6.37
CA VAL A 311 8.39 -14.02 6.91
C VAL A 311 7.55 -14.66 5.83
N THR A 312 7.76 -15.95 5.61
CA THR A 312 6.93 -16.79 4.73
C THR A 312 6.37 -18.03 5.43
N GLY A 313 6.80 -18.30 6.66
CA GLY A 313 6.24 -19.36 7.50
C GLY A 313 4.99 -18.89 8.25
N SER A 314 4.10 -19.81 8.59
CA SER A 314 2.91 -19.51 9.40
C SER A 314 3.23 -19.47 10.89
N ASP A 315 2.34 -18.87 11.69
CA ASP A 315 2.42 -18.93 13.15
C ASP A 315 3.71 -18.35 13.73
N ALA A 316 4.29 -17.36 13.04
CA ALA A 316 5.51 -16.69 13.48
C ALA A 316 5.23 -15.64 14.56
N ALA A 317 6.20 -15.37 15.42
CA ALA A 317 6.18 -14.31 16.42
C ALA A 317 7.44 -13.43 16.26
N ILE A 318 7.24 -12.17 15.89
CA ILE A 318 8.30 -11.16 15.77
C ILE A 318 8.10 -10.14 16.88
N GLU A 319 8.86 -10.25 17.96
CA GLU A 319 8.56 -9.56 19.22
C GLU A 319 9.74 -8.76 19.80
N GLY A 320 9.49 -7.52 20.22
CA GLY A 320 10.49 -6.76 20.99
C GLY A 320 11.79 -6.44 20.23
N ASN A 321 11.77 -6.44 18.90
CA ASN A 321 12.96 -6.15 18.08
C ASN A 321 13.05 -4.67 17.72
N ARG A 322 14.26 -4.22 17.34
CA ARG A 322 14.54 -2.86 16.90
C ARG A 322 15.12 -2.87 15.49
N PHE A 323 14.40 -2.28 14.55
CA PHE A 323 14.80 -2.18 13.15
C PHE A 323 15.40 -0.80 12.87
N GLU A 324 16.60 -0.79 12.32
CA GLU A 324 17.36 0.43 12.06
C GLU A 324 17.89 0.46 10.63
N ASP A 325 17.56 1.52 9.90
CA ASP A 325 18.03 1.72 8.53
C ASP A 325 17.69 0.53 7.61
N VAL A 326 16.44 0.08 7.70
CA VAL A 326 15.87 -0.98 6.84
C VAL A 326 14.93 -0.36 5.79
N LEU A 327 14.95 -0.90 4.58
CA LEU A 327 14.09 -0.42 3.50
C LEU A 327 12.64 -0.83 3.77
N PHE A 328 12.38 -2.13 3.83
CA PHE A 328 11.16 -2.69 4.41
C PHE A 328 11.44 -3.21 5.82
N GLY A 329 10.55 -2.99 6.78
CA GLY A 329 10.77 -3.44 8.15
C GLY A 329 10.47 -4.92 8.33
N ILE A 330 9.20 -5.25 8.48
CA ILE A 330 8.68 -6.63 8.56
C ILE A 330 7.78 -6.88 7.35
N TYR A 331 8.14 -7.84 6.53
CA TYR A 331 7.33 -8.25 5.38
C TYR A 331 6.79 -9.66 5.58
N LEU A 332 5.47 -9.78 5.75
CA LEU A 332 4.74 -11.04 5.74
C LEU A 332 4.26 -11.36 4.32
N ARG A 333 4.71 -12.49 3.78
CA ARG A 333 4.31 -12.97 2.46
C ARG A 333 3.75 -14.38 2.58
N GLN A 334 2.42 -14.48 2.60
CA GLN A 334 1.68 -15.73 2.83
C GLN A 334 2.01 -16.38 4.18
N ALA A 335 2.10 -15.56 5.24
CA ALA A 335 2.49 -15.94 6.59
C ALA A 335 1.33 -15.71 7.58
N PRO A 336 0.27 -16.54 7.55
CA PRO A 336 -0.91 -16.35 8.39
C PRO A 336 -0.61 -16.62 9.87
N ARG A 337 -1.49 -16.14 10.75
CA ARG A 337 -1.40 -16.29 12.23
C ARG A 337 -0.10 -15.75 12.81
N THR A 338 0.47 -14.74 12.16
CA THR A 338 1.71 -14.10 12.63
C THR A 338 1.40 -13.03 13.67
N LEU A 339 2.21 -12.99 14.72
CA LEU A 339 2.23 -11.97 15.75
C LEU A 339 3.40 -11.01 15.51
N ILE A 340 3.12 -9.70 15.40
CA ILE A 340 4.11 -8.63 15.35
C ILE A 340 3.88 -7.73 16.56
N ARG A 341 4.71 -7.84 17.60
CA ARG A 341 4.47 -7.16 18.88
C ARG A 341 5.64 -6.37 19.42
N ASN A 342 5.38 -5.18 19.97
CA ASN A 342 6.36 -4.39 20.74
C ASN A 342 7.68 -4.08 19.99
N ASN A 343 7.65 -4.04 18.65
CA ASN A 343 8.83 -3.71 17.86
C ASN A 343 8.97 -2.19 17.68
N VAL A 344 10.20 -1.74 17.50
CA VAL A 344 10.52 -0.35 17.12
C VAL A 344 11.08 -0.36 15.71
N LEU A 345 10.36 0.19 14.74
CA LEU A 345 10.70 0.18 13.34
C LEU A 345 11.05 1.58 12.83
N SER A 346 12.27 1.72 12.32
CA SER A 346 12.73 2.92 11.65
C SER A 346 13.22 2.62 10.25
N GLY A 347 12.57 3.23 9.25
CA GLY A 347 12.98 3.11 7.85
C GLY A 347 14.31 3.79 7.52
N LYS A 348 14.88 3.45 6.35
CA LYS A 348 16.06 4.13 5.76
C LYS A 348 15.81 5.62 5.54
N VAL A 349 16.88 6.42 5.63
CA VAL A 349 16.83 7.87 5.36
C VAL A 349 16.77 8.14 3.85
N LEU A 350 15.59 7.95 3.26
CA LEU A 350 15.33 8.16 1.84
C LEU A 350 14.19 9.18 1.64
N PRO A 351 14.10 9.84 0.47
CA PRO A 351 12.90 10.59 0.08
C PRO A 351 11.66 9.69 0.10
N LEU A 352 10.50 10.23 0.46
CA LEU A 352 9.26 9.47 0.68
C LEU A 352 8.91 8.44 -0.43
N PRO A 353 9.04 8.74 -1.74
CA PRO A 353 8.75 7.76 -2.78
C PRO A 353 9.71 6.56 -2.82
N ARG A 354 10.94 6.74 -2.32
CA ARG A 354 11.99 5.72 -2.29
C ARG A 354 12.03 4.90 -1.01
N ARG A 355 11.28 5.30 0.02
CA ARG A 355 11.17 4.52 1.26
C ARG A 355 10.38 3.23 1.00
N GLY A 356 10.71 2.16 1.71
CA GLY A 356 9.90 0.96 1.77
C GLY A 356 8.89 1.02 2.93
N ASP A 357 8.14 -0.06 3.07
CA ASP A 357 7.03 -0.14 4.02
C ASP A 357 7.53 -0.67 5.38
N LEU A 358 7.06 -0.09 6.49
CA LEU A 358 7.52 -0.49 7.83
C LEU A 358 7.01 -1.88 8.17
N ILE A 359 5.72 -2.11 7.93
CA ILE A 359 5.12 -3.44 7.97
C ILE A 359 4.34 -3.62 6.68
N ARG A 360 4.56 -4.75 6.02
CA ARG A 360 3.80 -5.15 4.84
C ARG A 360 3.21 -6.53 5.08
N VAL A 361 1.89 -6.63 4.98
CA VAL A 361 1.14 -7.89 5.09
C VAL A 361 0.54 -8.20 3.73
N TRP A 362 0.92 -9.34 3.16
CA TRP A 362 0.49 -9.79 1.83
C TRP A 362 -0.08 -11.20 1.93
N TYR A 363 -1.39 -11.35 1.65
CA TYR A 363 -2.09 -12.64 1.67
C TYR A 363 -1.86 -13.44 2.96
N SER A 364 -1.96 -12.77 4.12
CA SER A 364 -1.64 -13.36 5.42
C SER A 364 -2.77 -13.08 6.40
N ASP A 365 -3.64 -14.08 6.59
CA ASP A 365 -4.82 -13.99 7.46
C ASP A 365 -4.45 -14.12 8.95
N ASP A 366 -5.34 -13.67 9.83
CA ASP A 366 -5.25 -13.82 11.29
C ASP A 366 -3.98 -13.18 11.91
N VAL A 367 -3.49 -12.10 11.31
CA VAL A 367 -2.28 -11.40 11.77
C VAL A 367 -2.63 -10.41 12.89
N THR A 368 -1.83 -10.44 13.96
CA THR A 368 -1.90 -9.47 15.06
C THR A 368 -0.70 -8.52 15.02
N ILE A 369 -0.96 -7.21 15.00
CA ILE A 369 0.05 -6.14 15.01
C ILE A 369 -0.23 -5.28 16.24
N GLU A 370 0.60 -5.41 17.28
CA GLU A 370 0.30 -4.84 18.60
C GLU A 370 1.49 -4.08 19.23
N GLY A 371 1.24 -2.88 19.77
CA GLY A 371 2.24 -2.18 20.60
C GLY A 371 3.48 -1.70 19.86
N ASN A 372 3.48 -1.69 18.53
CA ASN A 372 4.66 -1.35 17.72
C ASN A 372 4.80 0.17 17.57
N ARG A 373 6.05 0.64 17.51
CA ARG A 373 6.40 2.05 17.23
C ARG A 373 7.07 2.15 15.87
N MET A 374 6.47 2.93 14.99
CA MET A 374 6.78 2.95 13.56
C MET A 374 6.97 4.39 13.10
N HIS A 375 8.17 4.72 12.59
CA HIS A 375 8.47 6.06 12.08
C HIS A 375 9.39 6.04 10.85
N ARG A 376 9.32 7.12 10.07
CA ARG A 376 10.17 7.34 8.88
C ARG A 376 10.08 6.24 7.81
N GLY A 377 8.94 5.58 7.72
CA GLY A 377 8.61 4.64 6.64
C GLY A 377 8.00 5.33 5.42
N ARG A 378 7.66 4.53 4.41
CA ARG A 378 6.65 4.90 3.41
C ARG A 378 5.26 4.63 3.96
N ASP A 379 4.90 3.36 4.14
CA ASP A 379 3.54 2.97 4.56
C ASP A 379 3.57 1.83 5.61
N VAL A 380 2.44 1.63 6.29
CA VAL A 380 2.06 0.31 6.84
C VAL A 380 0.97 -0.27 5.95
N VAL A 381 1.26 -1.37 5.28
CA VAL A 381 0.44 -1.91 4.18
C VAL A 381 -0.15 -3.24 4.58
N LEU A 382 -1.48 -3.36 4.46
CA LEU A 382 -2.27 -4.53 4.81
C LEU A 382 -3.11 -4.91 3.59
N TRP A 383 -2.68 -5.96 2.87
CA TRP A 383 -3.23 -6.31 1.56
C TRP A 383 -3.74 -7.76 1.53
N PHE A 384 -4.91 -7.95 0.92
CA PHE A 384 -5.50 -9.25 0.61
C PHE A 384 -5.59 -10.22 1.80
N SER A 385 -5.95 -9.71 2.99
CA SER A 385 -5.87 -10.48 4.24
C SER A 385 -7.14 -10.32 5.08
N LYS A 386 -7.46 -11.32 5.90
CA LYS A 386 -8.68 -11.35 6.72
C LYS A 386 -8.38 -11.46 8.21
N SER A 387 -9.33 -11.02 9.04
CA SER A 387 -9.28 -11.19 10.50
C SER A 387 -8.02 -10.58 11.12
N LEU A 388 -7.67 -9.36 10.68
CA LEU A 388 -6.51 -8.63 11.16
C LEU A 388 -6.81 -7.91 12.48
N ASN A 389 -5.85 -7.91 13.39
CA ASN A 389 -5.95 -7.20 14.66
C ASN A 389 -4.81 -6.19 14.79
N VAL A 390 -5.09 -4.89 14.71
CA VAL A 390 -4.10 -3.81 14.70
C VAL A 390 -4.33 -2.89 15.89
N ASN A 391 -3.61 -3.15 16.99
CA ASN A 391 -3.90 -2.50 18.28
C ASN A 391 -2.71 -1.76 18.89
N GLN A 392 -2.98 -0.63 19.53
CA GLN A 392 -1.99 0.07 20.38
C GLN A 392 -0.68 0.44 19.67
N ASN A 393 -0.71 0.63 18.34
CA ASN A 393 0.46 1.00 17.57
C ASN A 393 0.62 2.52 17.48
N ILE A 394 1.86 2.97 17.31
CA ILE A 394 2.19 4.37 17.01
C ILE A 394 2.79 4.43 15.61
N VAL A 395 2.12 5.12 14.69
CA VAL A 395 2.61 5.30 13.31
C VAL A 395 2.75 6.78 12.96
N LYS A 396 3.97 7.18 12.60
CA LYS A 396 4.32 8.58 12.31
C LYS A 396 5.18 8.77 11.07
N GLU A 397 5.06 9.95 10.46
CA GLU A 397 5.98 10.45 9.42
C GLU A 397 6.07 9.57 8.15
N GLY A 398 4.96 8.96 7.76
CA GLY A 398 4.79 8.18 6.53
C GLY A 398 3.90 8.87 5.49
N ARG A 399 3.65 8.16 4.39
CA ARG A 399 2.65 8.52 3.39
C ARG A 399 1.28 8.03 3.87
N TYR A 400 1.07 6.73 4.00
CA TYR A 400 -0.11 6.16 4.64
C TYR A 400 0.26 5.61 6.01
N GLY A 401 -0.35 6.13 7.07
CA GLY A 401 -0.17 5.60 8.42
C GLY A 401 -0.64 4.15 8.53
N LEU A 402 -1.87 3.86 8.11
CA LEU A 402 -2.37 2.51 7.88
C LEU A 402 -3.06 2.44 6.52
N HIS A 403 -2.70 1.46 5.70
CA HIS A 403 -3.25 1.28 4.35
C HIS A 403 -3.82 -0.12 4.18
N PHE A 404 -5.15 -0.21 4.11
CA PHE A 404 -5.87 -1.46 3.88
C PHE A 404 -6.33 -1.53 2.41
N MET A 405 -6.04 -2.64 1.74
CA MET A 405 -6.66 -2.96 0.45
C MET A 405 -7.11 -4.42 0.43
N TYR A 406 -8.36 -4.67 0.03
CA TYR A 406 -8.92 -6.02 -0.06
C TYR A 406 -8.86 -6.81 1.26
N CYS A 407 -9.08 -6.12 2.37
CA CYS A 407 -9.09 -6.70 3.72
C CYS A 407 -10.52 -6.88 4.23
N HIS A 408 -10.74 -7.90 5.06
CA HIS A 408 -12.09 -8.17 5.57
C HIS A 408 -12.02 -8.52 7.06
N ASP A 409 -13.00 -8.06 7.84
CA ASP A 409 -13.11 -8.34 9.27
C ASP A 409 -11.86 -7.91 10.08
N ALA A 410 -11.36 -6.69 9.85
CA ALA A 410 -10.23 -6.17 10.63
C ALA A 410 -10.69 -5.31 11.81
N VAL A 411 -9.98 -5.45 12.93
CA VAL A 411 -10.14 -4.64 14.15
C VAL A 411 -8.93 -3.73 14.29
N VAL A 412 -9.18 -2.44 14.45
CA VAL A 412 -8.15 -1.40 14.57
C VAL A 412 -8.45 -0.58 15.81
N GLU A 413 -7.77 -0.85 16.92
CA GLU A 413 -8.09 -0.21 18.21
C GLU A 413 -6.90 0.51 18.87
N GLU A 414 -7.17 1.65 19.49
CA GLU A 414 -6.22 2.34 20.39
C GLU A 414 -4.88 2.75 19.73
N ASN A 415 -4.88 2.96 18.42
CA ASN A 415 -3.68 3.38 17.69
C ASN A 415 -3.51 4.90 17.71
N LEU A 416 -2.26 5.37 17.71
CA LEU A 416 -1.88 6.76 17.47
C LEU A 416 -1.28 6.90 16.07
N ILE A 417 -1.99 7.60 15.20
CA ILE A 417 -1.62 7.77 13.79
C ILE A 417 -1.48 9.26 13.54
N SER A 418 -0.25 9.75 13.39
CA SER A 418 -0.01 11.19 13.35
C SER A 418 1.13 11.66 12.46
N GLY A 419 0.96 12.83 11.85
CA GLY A 419 1.98 13.46 11.02
C GLY A 419 2.29 12.69 9.72
N ASN A 420 1.31 11.96 9.19
CA ASN A 420 1.40 11.26 7.91
C ASN A 420 0.79 12.11 6.78
N SER A 421 1.03 11.72 5.53
CA SER A 421 0.32 12.35 4.40
C SER A 421 -1.18 12.02 4.43
N VAL A 422 -1.52 10.79 4.80
CA VAL A 422 -2.86 10.26 5.07
C VAL A 422 -2.75 9.40 6.33
N GLY A 423 -3.69 9.56 7.26
CA GLY A 423 -3.71 8.80 8.51
C GLY A 423 -4.00 7.32 8.25
N THR A 424 -5.27 7.00 8.05
CA THR A 424 -5.74 5.64 7.71
C THR A 424 -6.50 5.68 6.40
N TYR A 425 -6.25 4.73 5.51
CA TYR A 425 -6.97 4.62 4.23
C TYR A 425 -7.45 3.19 4.02
N LEU A 426 -8.76 3.02 3.87
CA LEU A 426 -9.44 1.75 3.74
C LEU A 426 -10.01 1.63 2.32
N MET A 427 -9.59 0.61 1.57
CA MET A 427 -9.97 0.44 0.17
C MET A 427 -10.48 -0.97 -0.13
N TYR A 428 -11.58 -1.08 -0.88
CA TYR A 428 -12.07 -2.36 -1.42
C TYR A 428 -12.24 -3.45 -0.34
N SER A 429 -12.70 -3.06 0.84
CA SER A 429 -12.66 -3.89 2.06
C SER A 429 -14.04 -3.89 2.75
N SER A 430 -14.31 -4.87 3.60
CA SER A 430 -15.58 -4.96 4.33
C SER A 430 -15.43 -5.25 5.82
N ASP A 431 -16.40 -4.78 6.61
CA ASP A 431 -16.56 -5.11 8.04
C ASP A 431 -15.38 -4.68 8.93
N LEU A 432 -14.76 -3.53 8.61
CA LEU A 432 -13.66 -2.97 9.38
C LEU A 432 -14.17 -2.17 10.59
N ARG A 433 -13.60 -2.45 11.77
CA ARG A 433 -13.98 -1.82 13.05
C ARG A 433 -12.82 -0.99 13.58
N LEU A 434 -12.99 0.34 13.59
CA LEU A 434 -11.99 1.29 14.08
C LEU A 434 -12.49 1.91 15.39
N ARG A 435 -11.83 1.62 16.52
CA ARG A 435 -12.27 2.15 17.82
C ARG A 435 -11.18 2.77 18.68
N ARG A 436 -11.51 3.84 19.42
CA ARG A 436 -10.59 4.47 20.38
C ARG A 436 -9.24 4.91 19.78
N ASN A 437 -9.18 5.15 18.46
CA ASN A 437 -7.95 5.61 17.79
C ASN A 437 -7.79 7.12 17.87
N ARG A 438 -6.54 7.58 17.82
CA ARG A 438 -6.15 8.98 17.73
C ARG A 438 -5.50 9.25 16.38
N VAL A 439 -6.20 9.97 15.51
CA VAL A 439 -5.77 10.27 14.13
C VAL A 439 -5.55 11.78 14.00
N LEU A 440 -4.29 12.20 14.06
CA LEU A 440 -3.92 13.60 14.32
C LEU A 440 -2.96 14.17 13.29
N ASP A 441 -3.11 15.43 12.92
CA ASP A 441 -2.09 16.20 12.19
C ASP A 441 -1.69 15.61 10.82
N ASN A 442 -2.58 14.90 10.13
CA ASN A 442 -2.30 14.34 8.80
C ASN A 442 -2.65 15.36 7.72
N ARG A 443 -1.63 16.01 7.15
CA ARG A 443 -1.79 17.21 6.29
C ARG A 443 -1.01 17.14 4.96
N GLY A 444 -0.86 15.94 4.40
CA GLY A 444 -0.31 15.79 3.04
C GLY A 444 -1.23 16.33 1.94
N PRO A 445 -0.90 16.11 0.65
CA PRO A 445 -1.70 16.60 -0.48
C PRO A 445 -3.18 16.20 -0.40
N SER A 446 -3.44 14.95 -0.03
CA SER A 446 -4.81 14.47 0.27
C SER A 446 -5.20 14.73 1.72
N GLY A 447 -4.30 14.59 2.69
CA GLY A 447 -4.50 15.02 4.08
C GLY A 447 -5.71 14.42 4.80
N TYR A 448 -6.14 13.22 4.39
CA TYR A 448 -7.25 12.52 5.04
C TYR A 448 -6.82 11.98 6.41
N GLY A 449 -7.64 12.19 7.43
CA GLY A 449 -7.53 11.51 8.71
C GLY A 449 -7.86 10.03 8.51
N VAL A 450 -9.13 9.73 8.21
CA VAL A 450 -9.56 8.39 7.79
C VAL A 450 -10.28 8.49 6.45
N GLY A 451 -9.80 7.76 5.44
CA GLY A 451 -10.46 7.68 4.14
C GLY A 451 -11.04 6.31 3.87
N PHE A 452 -12.21 6.30 3.23
CA PHE A 452 -12.96 5.13 2.79
C PHE A 452 -13.11 5.19 1.29
N LYS A 453 -12.80 4.07 0.62
CA LYS A 453 -13.00 3.91 -0.81
C LYS A 453 -13.52 2.52 -1.11
N ASP A 454 -14.71 2.43 -1.71
CA ASP A 454 -15.34 1.15 -2.04
C ASP A 454 -15.37 0.24 -0.79
N MET A 455 -15.89 0.78 0.32
CA MET A 455 -15.96 0.13 1.64
C MET A 455 -17.38 -0.26 2.01
N ASP A 456 -17.57 -1.49 2.49
CA ASP A 456 -18.87 -1.98 2.94
C ASP A 456 -18.89 -2.25 4.46
N GLY A 457 -19.86 -1.68 5.17
CA GLY A 457 -20.10 -1.99 6.58
C GLY A 457 -19.00 -1.53 7.54
N ALA A 458 -18.38 -0.37 7.30
CA ALA A 458 -17.38 0.17 8.22
C ALA A 458 -18.04 0.58 9.56
N LEU A 459 -17.38 0.29 10.69
CA LEU A 459 -17.82 0.75 12.01
C LEU A 459 -16.72 1.59 12.66
N LEU A 460 -16.98 2.88 12.83
CA LEU A 460 -16.09 3.79 13.56
C LEU A 460 -16.74 4.22 14.87
N SER A 461 -16.10 3.93 16.00
CA SER A 461 -16.57 4.45 17.28
C SER A 461 -15.52 4.95 18.24
N ASP A 462 -15.86 5.97 19.03
CA ASP A 462 -15.00 6.47 20.11
C ASP A 462 -13.62 6.96 19.63
N ASN A 463 -13.48 7.40 18.37
CA ASN A 463 -12.20 7.88 17.84
C ASN A 463 -12.05 9.40 18.04
N LEU A 464 -10.80 9.86 18.17
CA LEU A 464 -10.43 11.26 18.06
C LEU A 464 -9.74 11.49 16.72
N ILE A 465 -10.34 12.34 15.89
CA ILE A 465 -9.87 12.67 14.55
C ILE A 465 -9.72 14.19 14.48
N ALA A 466 -8.49 14.68 14.60
CA ALA A 466 -8.28 16.12 14.76
C ALA A 466 -7.09 16.70 14.00
N ASN A 467 -7.23 17.97 13.61
CA ASN A 467 -6.22 18.76 12.91
C ASN A 467 -5.70 18.14 11.60
N ASN A 468 -6.54 17.36 10.91
CA ASN A 468 -6.25 16.86 9.58
C ASN A 468 -6.74 17.87 8.52
N ARG A 469 -6.30 17.73 7.26
CA ARG A 469 -6.93 18.51 6.17
C ARG A 469 -8.41 18.13 6.05
N VAL A 470 -8.68 16.83 6.06
CA VAL A 470 -10.03 16.28 6.02
C VAL A 470 -10.13 15.23 7.11
N GLY A 471 -11.11 15.32 8.01
CA GLY A 471 -11.28 14.36 9.10
C GLY A 471 -11.63 12.97 8.56
N LEU A 472 -12.80 12.85 7.93
CA LEU A 472 -13.27 11.63 7.26
C LEU A 472 -13.52 11.89 5.77
N PHE A 473 -13.07 10.99 4.90
CA PHE A 473 -13.28 11.08 3.45
C PHE A 473 -13.98 9.82 2.91
N PHE A 474 -14.97 9.97 2.04
CA PHE A 474 -15.79 8.86 1.54
C PHE A 474 -15.96 8.83 0.02
N ASP A 475 -15.57 7.73 -0.62
CA ASP A 475 -15.85 7.38 -2.02
C ASP A 475 -16.56 6.02 -2.09
N ARG A 476 -17.81 5.96 -2.61
CA ARG A 476 -18.63 4.74 -2.73
C ARG A 476 -18.58 3.84 -1.48
N SER A 477 -18.83 4.40 -0.30
CA SER A 477 -18.62 3.68 0.97
C SER A 477 -19.82 3.79 1.91
N THR A 478 -20.07 2.71 2.68
CA THR A 478 -21.16 2.58 3.67
C THR A 478 -20.63 2.26 5.06
N GLY A 479 -21.33 2.69 6.11
CA GLY A 479 -20.92 2.42 7.49
C GLY A 479 -21.70 3.15 8.56
N VAL A 480 -21.35 2.84 9.81
CA VAL A 480 -21.90 3.43 11.04
C VAL A 480 -20.79 4.13 11.80
N PHE A 481 -21.01 5.40 12.09
CA PHE A 481 -20.05 6.30 12.73
C PHE A 481 -20.68 6.84 13.99
N ARG A 482 -20.14 6.47 15.16
CA ARG A 482 -20.73 6.89 16.43
C ARG A 482 -19.75 7.32 17.50
N LYS A 483 -20.10 8.31 18.33
CA LYS A 483 -19.28 8.74 19.48
C LYS A 483 -17.86 9.18 19.10
N ASN A 484 -17.63 9.62 17.87
CA ASN A 484 -16.33 10.13 17.45
C ASN A 484 -16.25 11.64 17.71
N LEU A 485 -15.06 12.12 18.10
CA LEU A 485 -14.75 13.54 18.15
C LEU A 485 -13.97 13.92 16.89
N ILE A 486 -14.59 14.71 16.03
CA ILE A 486 -14.04 15.19 14.77
C ILE A 486 -13.82 16.70 14.92
N ALA A 487 -12.57 17.10 15.15
CA ALA A 487 -12.28 18.45 15.64
C ALA A 487 -11.14 19.17 14.91
N TYR A 488 -11.27 20.48 14.69
CA TYR A 488 -10.22 21.34 14.13
C TYR A 488 -9.67 20.89 12.77
N ASN A 489 -10.43 20.12 11.99
CA ASN A 489 -10.05 19.76 10.63
C ASN A 489 -10.42 20.90 9.67
N ASP A 490 -9.77 21.00 8.51
CA ASP A 490 -10.22 21.99 7.50
C ASP A 490 -11.61 21.62 7.00
N ILE A 491 -11.85 20.32 6.77
CA ILE A 491 -13.17 19.74 6.50
C ILE A 491 -13.39 18.59 7.49
N GLY A 492 -14.47 18.60 8.26
CA GLY A 492 -14.80 17.53 9.19
C GLY A 492 -15.06 16.21 8.46
N ILE A 493 -15.99 16.23 7.50
CA ILE A 493 -16.33 15.11 6.63
C ILE A 493 -16.40 15.56 5.17
N GLU A 494 -15.81 14.81 4.25
CA GLU A 494 -15.93 14.99 2.80
C GLU A 494 -16.62 13.75 2.18
N LEU A 495 -17.82 13.95 1.62
CA LEU A 495 -18.65 12.90 1.01
C LEU A 495 -18.74 13.11 -0.51
N LEU A 496 -18.37 12.08 -1.28
CA LEU A 496 -18.67 12.03 -2.72
C LEU A 496 -20.12 11.58 -2.98
N PRO A 497 -20.76 11.99 -4.10
CA PRO A 497 -22.19 11.72 -4.39
C PRO A 497 -22.61 10.25 -4.36
N SER A 498 -21.64 9.35 -4.50
CA SER A 498 -21.83 7.90 -4.61
C SER A 498 -21.77 7.18 -3.26
N SER A 499 -21.50 7.90 -2.16
CA SER A 499 -21.35 7.37 -0.80
C SER A 499 -22.64 7.48 0.04
N GLY A 500 -23.70 6.80 -0.41
CA GLY A 500 -25.00 6.76 0.30
C GLY A 500 -25.06 5.77 1.45
N ASP A 501 -26.11 5.89 2.27
CA ASP A 501 -26.46 4.93 3.33
C ASP A 501 -25.46 4.84 4.50
N ASN A 502 -24.87 5.99 4.86
CA ASN A 502 -24.08 6.12 6.07
C ASN A 502 -24.94 6.61 7.24
N THR A 503 -24.62 6.18 8.47
CA THR A 503 -25.27 6.64 9.70
C THR A 503 -24.24 7.33 10.60
N PHE A 504 -24.50 8.60 10.94
CA PHE A 504 -23.70 9.38 11.90
C PHE A 504 -24.56 9.67 13.14
N GLU A 505 -24.17 9.08 14.27
CA GLU A 505 -24.91 9.17 15.53
C GLU A 505 -24.01 9.53 16.73
N GLU A 506 -24.43 10.42 17.63
CA GLU A 506 -23.68 10.72 18.86
C GLU A 506 -22.24 11.23 18.63
N ASN A 507 -21.90 11.74 17.44
CA ASN A 507 -20.58 12.30 17.16
C ASN A 507 -20.50 13.77 17.58
N SER A 508 -19.29 14.25 17.83
CA SER A 508 -19.01 15.66 18.10
C SER A 508 -18.20 16.28 16.97
N PHE A 509 -18.81 17.20 16.25
CA PHE A 509 -18.20 18.04 15.23
C PHE A 509 -17.81 19.37 15.85
N PHE A 510 -16.50 19.55 16.09
CA PHE A 510 -16.01 20.62 16.95
C PHE A 510 -14.99 21.51 16.24
N GLU A 511 -15.38 22.75 15.95
CA GLU A 511 -14.50 23.80 15.40
C GLU A 511 -13.76 23.37 14.12
N ASN A 512 -14.40 22.56 13.26
CA ASN A 512 -13.90 22.34 11.89
C ASN A 512 -14.16 23.60 11.05
N SER A 513 -13.31 23.88 10.06
CA SER A 513 -13.52 25.07 9.21
C SER A 513 -14.75 24.93 8.31
N GLU A 514 -15.00 23.71 7.83
CA GLU A 514 -16.25 23.26 7.22
C GLU A 514 -16.65 21.96 7.91
N GLN A 515 -17.89 21.85 8.43
CA GLN A 515 -18.30 20.64 9.16
C GLN A 515 -18.45 19.45 8.21
N VAL A 516 -19.18 19.65 7.11
CA VAL A 516 -19.44 18.63 6.08
C VAL A 516 -19.36 19.24 4.68
N GLY A 517 -18.39 18.77 3.89
CA GLY A 517 -18.26 19.06 2.46
C GLY A 517 -18.94 17.99 1.60
N LEU A 518 -19.70 18.44 0.60
CA LEU A 518 -20.34 17.60 -0.42
C LEU A 518 -19.83 18.01 -1.80
N GLU A 519 -19.25 17.09 -2.57
CA GLU A 519 -19.02 17.32 -4.00
C GLU A 519 -20.31 17.01 -4.77
N ASN A 520 -20.79 17.95 -5.61
CA ASN A 520 -21.90 17.80 -6.57
C ASN A 520 -23.26 17.31 -6.01
N LEU A 521 -24.26 18.21 -6.01
CA LEU A 521 -25.67 18.06 -5.56
C LEU A 521 -26.53 16.99 -6.30
N GLY A 522 -25.92 16.06 -7.05
CA GLY A 522 -26.58 15.28 -8.10
C GLY A 522 -27.08 13.87 -7.76
N SER A 523 -26.94 13.34 -6.53
CA SER A 523 -27.23 11.92 -6.27
C SER A 523 -27.98 11.65 -4.96
N ARG A 524 -28.96 10.74 -5.04
CA ARG A 524 -30.02 10.31 -4.09
C ARG A 524 -29.53 9.52 -2.85
N ALA A 525 -28.27 9.65 -2.48
CA ALA A 525 -27.69 8.96 -1.32
C ALA A 525 -28.16 9.62 -0.01
N VAL A 526 -29.07 8.98 0.74
CA VAL A 526 -29.57 9.51 2.04
C VAL A 526 -28.63 9.08 3.16
N THR A 527 -27.76 10.00 3.61
CA THR A 527 -27.00 9.82 4.86
C THR A 527 -27.88 10.22 6.05
N GLN A 528 -27.91 9.39 7.08
CA GLN A 528 -28.68 9.64 8.30
C GLN A 528 -27.82 10.35 9.35
N TRP A 529 -28.37 11.41 9.93
CA TRP A 529 -27.74 12.22 10.97
C TRP A 529 -28.72 12.32 12.15
N SER A 530 -28.27 11.93 13.34
CA SER A 530 -29.08 12.01 14.55
C SER A 530 -28.19 12.17 15.77
N GLN A 531 -28.60 12.96 16.77
CA GLN A 531 -27.88 13.05 18.05
C GLN A 531 -26.42 13.47 17.90
N ASN A 532 -26.04 14.24 16.87
CA ASN A 532 -24.68 14.76 16.79
C ASN A 532 -24.59 16.14 17.46
N PHE A 533 -23.46 16.41 18.10
CA PHE A 533 -23.11 17.75 18.57
C PHE A 533 -22.41 18.52 17.44
N TRP A 534 -22.81 19.78 17.24
CA TRP A 534 -22.24 20.68 16.24
C TRP A 534 -21.84 22.00 16.92
N SER A 535 -20.55 22.35 16.89
CA SER A 535 -20.06 23.57 17.57
C SER A 535 -20.66 24.88 17.02
N ASP A 536 -21.17 24.86 15.79
CA ASP A 536 -21.82 25.97 15.10
C ASP A 536 -23.36 25.96 15.24
N TYR A 537 -23.95 24.96 15.92
CA TYR A 537 -25.39 24.94 16.19
C TYR A 537 -25.79 26.09 17.13
N ARG A 538 -26.83 26.82 16.74
CA ARG A 538 -27.36 28.01 17.45
C ARG A 538 -28.78 27.82 17.98
N GLY A 539 -29.32 26.59 17.93
CA GLY A 539 -30.64 26.31 18.45
C GLY A 539 -30.69 26.36 19.98
N TYR A 540 -31.88 26.11 20.51
CA TYR A 540 -32.16 26.13 21.95
C TYR A 540 -32.79 24.80 22.38
N ASP A 541 -32.69 24.53 23.68
CA ASP A 541 -33.28 23.37 24.35
C ASP A 541 -34.16 23.91 25.48
N ARG A 542 -35.47 23.93 25.24
CA ARG A 542 -36.47 24.51 26.14
C ARG A 542 -36.87 23.53 27.24
N ASP A 543 -36.86 22.22 26.97
CA ASP A 543 -37.27 21.19 27.94
C ASP A 543 -36.10 20.62 28.76
N HIS A 544 -34.87 21.09 28.48
CA HIS A 544 -33.63 20.73 29.16
C HIS A 544 -33.28 19.24 29.06
N ASN A 545 -33.68 18.58 27.97
CA ASN A 545 -33.39 17.17 27.74
C ASN A 545 -31.98 16.92 27.14
N GLY A 546 -31.23 17.99 26.82
CA GLY A 546 -29.89 17.92 26.23
C GLY A 546 -29.87 17.80 24.70
N ILE A 547 -31.04 17.81 24.06
CA ILE A 547 -31.27 17.78 22.62
C ILE A 547 -31.88 19.12 22.21
N GLY A 548 -31.43 19.68 21.10
CA GLY A 548 -31.97 20.92 20.57
C GLY A 548 -33.38 20.74 20.01
N ASP A 549 -34.29 21.66 20.34
CA ASP A 549 -35.69 21.67 19.86
C ASP A 549 -35.81 22.02 18.37
N THR A 550 -34.73 22.50 17.75
CA THR A 550 -34.69 22.88 16.33
C THR A 550 -33.68 22.00 15.58
N PRO A 551 -33.99 21.50 14.38
CA PRO A 551 -33.04 20.72 13.62
C PRO A 551 -31.76 21.51 13.33
N TYR A 552 -30.59 20.87 13.44
CA TYR A 552 -29.37 21.41 12.85
C TYR A 552 -29.48 21.29 11.33
N GLN A 553 -29.05 22.35 10.65
CA GLN A 553 -28.98 22.40 9.21
C GLN A 553 -27.64 23.02 8.82
N ALA A 554 -26.89 22.34 7.95
CA ALA A 554 -25.66 22.90 7.40
C ALA A 554 -26.02 23.87 6.26
N VAL A 555 -26.22 25.15 6.63
CA VAL A 555 -26.78 26.20 5.75
C VAL A 555 -25.83 27.41 5.60
N GLN A 556 -24.56 27.28 5.95
CA GLN A 556 -23.68 28.45 5.95
C GLN A 556 -23.52 29.02 4.54
N PHE A 557 -23.98 30.27 4.36
CA PHE A 557 -23.94 30.97 3.09
C PHE A 557 -22.50 31.17 2.61
N PHE A 558 -21.57 31.43 3.53
CA PHE A 558 -20.15 31.52 3.20
C PHE A 558 -19.56 30.17 2.80
N GLU A 559 -19.95 29.06 3.43
CA GLU A 559 -19.55 27.73 2.98
C GLU A 559 -19.99 27.47 1.54
N ARG A 560 -21.26 27.77 1.20
CA ARG A 560 -21.74 27.68 -0.18
C ARG A 560 -20.89 28.53 -1.12
N LEU A 561 -20.64 29.78 -0.77
CA LEU A 561 -19.80 30.68 -1.55
C LEU A 561 -18.37 30.15 -1.70
N THR A 562 -17.78 29.54 -0.67
CA THR A 562 -16.44 28.92 -0.77
C THR A 562 -16.44 27.61 -1.56
N SER A 563 -17.57 26.89 -1.60
CA SER A 563 -17.74 25.70 -2.46
C SER A 563 -17.86 26.09 -3.94
N GLU A 564 -18.58 27.17 -4.26
CA GLU A 564 -18.72 27.71 -5.62
C GLU A 564 -17.48 28.53 -6.03
N HIS A 565 -16.83 29.18 -5.07
CA HIS A 565 -15.65 30.03 -5.26
C HIS A 565 -14.57 29.75 -4.20
N PRO A 566 -13.73 28.71 -4.37
CA PRO A 566 -12.70 28.30 -3.39
C PRO A 566 -11.70 29.41 -2.99
N VAL A 567 -11.55 30.45 -3.81
CA VAL A 567 -10.72 31.63 -3.49
C VAL A 567 -11.23 32.39 -2.25
N LEU A 568 -12.53 32.32 -1.98
CA LEU A 568 -13.14 32.97 -0.82
C LEU A 568 -12.69 32.35 0.51
N ARG A 569 -12.11 31.13 0.49
CA ARG A 569 -11.49 30.52 1.67
C ARG A 569 -10.38 31.39 2.28
N LEU A 570 -9.78 32.32 1.54
CA LEU A 570 -8.82 33.30 2.08
C LEU A 570 -9.45 34.21 3.15
N PHE A 571 -10.77 34.42 3.08
CA PHE A 571 -11.52 35.24 4.03
C PHE A 571 -12.05 34.44 5.23
N PHE A 572 -11.69 33.15 5.36
CA PHE A 572 -11.99 32.39 6.58
C PHE A 572 -11.47 33.14 7.80
N LEU A 573 -12.28 33.13 8.87
CA LEU A 573 -12.04 33.86 10.12
C LEU A 573 -11.91 35.40 9.98
N SER A 574 -12.18 35.97 8.81
CA SER A 574 -12.22 37.43 8.65
C SER A 574 -13.50 38.03 9.22
N PRO A 575 -13.51 39.33 9.60
CA PRO A 575 -14.73 40.03 9.98
C PRO A 575 -15.81 39.99 8.89
N SER A 576 -15.42 39.96 7.61
CA SER A 576 -16.34 39.86 6.49
C SER A 576 -17.05 38.51 6.44
N HIS A 577 -16.35 37.41 6.71
CA HIS A 577 -16.93 36.08 6.86
C HIS A 577 -17.96 36.05 7.99
N GLN A 578 -17.57 36.52 9.18
CA GLN A 578 -18.47 36.57 10.35
C GLN A 578 -19.72 37.43 10.09
N ALA A 579 -19.56 38.57 9.40
CA ALA A 579 -20.68 39.43 9.04
C ALA A 579 -21.62 38.78 8.01
N LEU A 580 -21.09 38.01 7.06
CA LEU A 580 -21.87 37.32 6.04
C LEU A 580 -22.70 36.18 6.63
N ASP A 581 -22.10 35.39 7.52
CA ASP A 581 -22.82 34.31 8.21
C ASP A 581 -23.88 34.87 9.15
N PHE A 582 -23.58 35.95 9.87
CA PHE A 582 -24.56 36.67 10.70
C PHE A 582 -25.71 37.25 9.85
N ALA A 583 -25.43 37.80 8.67
CA ALA A 583 -26.48 38.26 7.77
C ALA A 583 -27.35 37.10 7.26
N SER A 584 -26.74 35.95 6.94
CA SER A 584 -27.48 34.76 6.50
C SER A 584 -28.36 34.15 7.58
N SER A 585 -27.99 34.28 8.86
CA SER A 585 -28.79 33.79 9.98
C SER A 585 -29.97 34.70 10.31
N LEU A 586 -29.87 36.00 10.02
CA LEU A 586 -30.96 36.97 10.23
C LEU A 586 -32.00 36.98 9.10
N PHE A 587 -31.61 36.66 7.87
CA PHE A 587 -32.45 36.83 6.68
C PHE A 587 -32.57 35.52 5.88
N PRO A 588 -33.63 34.71 6.10
CA PRO A 588 -33.82 33.41 5.47
C PRO A 588 -33.83 33.41 3.94
N ILE A 589 -34.07 34.55 3.29
CA ILE A 589 -34.03 34.68 1.82
C ILE A 589 -32.63 34.46 1.22
N PHE A 590 -31.58 34.64 2.03
CA PHE A 590 -30.19 34.37 1.65
C PHE A 590 -29.69 32.99 2.09
N ALA A 591 -30.50 32.25 2.86
CA ALA A 591 -30.12 30.93 3.35
C ALA A 591 -30.20 29.91 2.20
N PRO A 592 -29.10 29.23 1.83
CA PRO A 592 -29.13 28.19 0.81
C PRO A 592 -30.01 26.99 1.23
N GLN A 593 -30.31 26.08 0.29
CA GLN A 593 -30.90 24.81 0.71
C GLN A 593 -29.91 24.06 1.61
N PRO A 594 -30.40 23.45 2.71
CA PRO A 594 -29.55 22.75 3.65
C PRO A 594 -28.86 21.56 2.97
N LYS A 595 -27.53 21.47 3.10
CA LYS A 595 -26.71 20.33 2.61
C LYS A 595 -27.09 19.02 3.31
N LEU A 596 -27.43 19.12 4.59
CA LEU A 596 -27.88 18.03 5.45
C LEU A 596 -28.74 18.59 6.58
N SER A 597 -29.48 17.71 7.25
CA SER A 597 -30.24 18.03 8.46
C SER A 597 -30.09 16.93 9.50
N ASP A 598 -29.75 17.33 10.73
CA ASP A 598 -29.81 16.49 11.92
C ASP A 598 -31.04 16.93 12.72
N GLN A 599 -32.00 16.02 12.92
CA GLN A 599 -33.28 16.34 13.56
C GLN A 599 -33.17 16.45 15.08
N THR A 600 -32.12 15.90 15.67
CA THR A 600 -31.96 15.80 17.13
C THR A 600 -30.55 16.18 17.55
N PRO A 601 -30.06 17.41 17.24
CA PRO A 601 -28.70 17.80 17.57
C PRO A 601 -28.48 17.84 19.08
N LEU A 602 -27.32 17.41 19.57
CA LEU A 602 -26.97 17.49 20.98
C LEU A 602 -26.56 18.91 21.37
N MET A 603 -26.93 19.33 22.60
CA MET A 603 -26.56 20.63 23.17
C MET A 603 -25.15 20.66 23.76
N SER A 604 -24.55 19.50 24.00
CA SER A 604 -23.21 19.37 24.57
C SER A 604 -22.37 18.31 23.84
N PRO A 605 -21.05 18.50 23.71
CA PRO A 605 -20.19 17.56 23.02
C PRO A 605 -20.04 16.25 23.80
N THR A 606 -20.06 15.16 23.05
CA THR A 606 -19.62 13.82 23.47
C THR A 606 -18.10 13.68 23.25
N PHE A 607 -17.37 13.28 24.29
CA PHE A 607 -15.94 13.03 24.18
C PHE A 607 -15.66 11.52 24.16
N PRO A 608 -14.77 11.04 23.27
CA PRO A 608 -14.40 9.64 23.23
C PRO A 608 -13.66 9.23 24.51
N SER A 609 -13.92 8.01 24.96
CA SER A 609 -13.25 7.38 26.10
C SER A 609 -11.86 6.86 25.70
N LEU A 610 -10.92 7.76 25.49
CA LEU A 610 -9.55 7.40 25.09
C LEU A 610 -8.71 6.90 26.29
N PRO A 611 -7.80 5.93 26.09
CA PRO A 611 -6.83 5.56 27.11
C PRO A 611 -5.99 6.77 27.54
N ARG A 612 -5.85 7.01 28.85
CA ARG A 612 -5.02 8.09 29.38
C ARG A 612 -3.54 7.76 29.11
N GLU A 613 -2.83 8.63 28.39
CA GLU A 613 -1.37 8.58 28.42
C GLU A 613 -0.88 8.90 29.85
N PRO A 614 0.11 8.17 30.40
CA PRO A 614 0.77 8.59 31.62
C PRO A 614 1.45 9.94 31.36
N GLN A 615 0.89 11.01 31.92
CA GLN A 615 1.45 12.35 31.81
C GLN A 615 2.86 12.34 32.42
N LYS A 616 3.89 12.39 31.57
CA LYS A 616 5.20 12.88 32.00
C LYS A 616 5.07 14.38 32.18
N ILE A 617 4.82 14.81 33.42
CA ILE A 617 4.83 16.23 33.79
C ILE A 617 6.26 16.73 33.57
N SER A 618 6.48 17.40 32.43
CA SER A 618 7.71 18.14 32.19
C SER A 618 7.70 19.36 33.09
N VAL A 619 8.50 19.31 34.17
CA VAL A 619 8.66 20.35 35.20
C VAL A 619 9.02 21.73 34.62
N SER A 620 9.40 21.81 33.35
CA SER A 620 9.74 23.03 32.61
C SER A 620 8.63 24.07 32.54
N TRP A 621 7.35 23.68 32.53
CA TRP A 621 6.24 24.64 32.38
C TRP A 621 5.82 25.33 33.68
N VAL A 622 6.11 24.75 34.85
CA VAL A 622 5.80 25.35 36.16
C VAL A 622 6.71 26.56 36.46
N PHE A 623 7.92 26.58 35.89
CA PHE A 623 8.83 27.72 36.04
C PHE A 623 8.47 28.92 35.16
N VAL A 624 7.83 28.70 34.01
CA VAL A 624 7.47 29.79 33.08
C VAL A 624 6.20 30.52 33.56
N SER A 625 5.27 29.83 34.21
CA SER A 625 4.07 30.44 34.79
C SER A 625 4.34 31.22 36.09
N GLY A 626 5.40 30.88 36.84
CA GLY A 626 5.79 31.60 38.06
C GLY A 626 6.43 32.98 37.82
N ILE A 627 6.99 33.22 36.63
CA ILE A 627 7.70 34.48 36.31
C ILE A 627 6.74 35.58 35.81
N LEU A 628 5.51 35.23 35.41
CA LEU A 628 4.51 36.17 34.89
C LEU A 628 3.63 36.82 35.98
N LEU A 629 3.87 36.54 37.26
CA LEU A 629 3.09 37.07 38.40
C LEU A 629 3.82 38.10 39.27
N ILE A 630 4.91 38.71 38.78
CA ILE A 630 5.57 39.84 39.46
C ILE A 630 5.24 41.13 38.71
N PRO A 631 4.50 42.09 39.29
CA PRO A 631 4.22 43.37 38.65
C PRO A 631 5.42 44.31 38.82
N PRO A 632 6.04 44.87 37.77
CA PRO A 632 6.98 45.96 37.95
C PRO A 632 6.25 47.29 37.90
N PHE A 633 6.11 47.90 39.07
CA PHE A 633 5.85 49.34 39.22
C PHE A 633 7.11 50.12 38.80
N GLY A 634 6.95 51.06 37.88
CA GLY A 634 7.72 52.32 37.75
C GLY A 634 9.22 52.25 37.41
N LEU A 635 9.61 52.72 36.22
CA LEU A 635 10.26 54.04 36.06
C LEU A 635 10.69 54.32 34.60
N SER A 636 10.12 55.42 34.09
CA SER A 636 10.68 56.47 33.21
C SER A 636 11.30 56.17 31.83
N PHE A 637 10.52 56.54 30.80
CA PHE A 637 10.84 57.36 29.62
C PHE A 637 12.19 57.26 28.90
N GLY A 638 12.10 56.86 27.62
CA GLY A 638 13.12 57.07 26.59
C GLY A 638 12.67 56.72 25.18
N SER A 639 11.86 57.59 24.56
CA SER A 639 11.73 57.82 23.10
C SER A 639 11.74 56.61 22.13
N LEU A 640 10.55 56.15 21.72
CA LEU A 640 10.34 55.61 20.37
C LEU A 640 9.06 56.20 19.75
N ARG A 641 9.28 57.09 18.77
CA ARG A 641 8.26 57.73 17.93
C ARG A 641 7.32 56.69 17.29
N LYS A 642 6.03 56.78 17.59
CA LYS A 642 4.95 56.16 16.80
C LYS A 642 4.94 56.72 15.38
N LYS A 643 5.26 55.91 14.36
CA LYS A 643 4.77 56.14 13.00
C LYS A 643 3.34 55.58 12.91
N ARG A 644 2.35 56.47 12.98
CA ARG A 644 0.97 56.20 12.58
C ARG A 644 0.96 55.96 11.07
N TYR A 645 0.67 54.75 10.62
CA TYR A 645 0.23 54.53 9.25
C TYR A 645 -1.28 54.79 9.20
N ARG A 646 -1.65 55.94 8.63
CA ARG A 646 -2.99 56.19 8.09
C ARG A 646 -3.09 55.38 6.81
N VAL A 647 -4.04 54.44 6.74
CA VAL A 647 -4.48 53.88 5.47
C VAL A 647 -5.52 54.86 4.94
N ASN A 648 -5.16 55.64 3.92
CA ASN A 648 -6.15 56.37 3.15
C ASN A 648 -6.97 55.35 2.37
N ALA A 649 -8.28 55.37 2.58
CA ALA A 649 -9.24 54.79 1.67
C ALA A 649 -9.31 55.65 0.40
N ALA A 650 -9.51 54.98 -0.74
CA ALA A 650 -9.65 55.52 -2.09
C ALA A 650 -8.35 55.93 -2.81
N GLU A 651 -7.72 54.96 -3.48
CA GLU A 651 -6.98 55.22 -4.72
C GLU A 651 -7.37 54.16 -5.77
N THR A 652 -8.05 54.62 -6.80
CA THR A 652 -8.27 53.94 -8.07
C THR A 652 -6.90 53.74 -8.73
N ILE A 653 -6.39 52.50 -8.81
CA ILE A 653 -5.11 52.23 -9.48
C ILE A 653 -5.38 51.97 -10.97
N THR A 654 -5.24 53.04 -11.74
CA THR A 654 -4.96 53.04 -13.18
C THR A 654 -3.45 52.91 -13.42
N GLU A 655 -3.09 52.19 -14.50
CA GLU A 655 -1.78 52.05 -15.14
C GLU A 655 -0.69 51.19 -14.46
N PHE A 656 -0.25 50.15 -15.18
CA PHE A 656 0.95 49.37 -14.86
C PHE A 656 2.19 50.24 -15.07
N GLU A 657 3.00 50.46 -14.02
CA GLU A 657 4.33 51.04 -14.18
C GLU A 657 5.11 50.23 -15.22
N THR A 658 5.43 50.88 -16.35
CA THR A 658 6.28 50.34 -17.39
C THR A 658 7.66 50.04 -16.80
N VAL A 659 8.14 48.80 -16.94
CA VAL A 659 9.53 48.44 -16.64
C VAL A 659 10.44 49.44 -17.36
N LYS A 660 11.31 50.12 -16.61
CA LYS A 660 12.24 51.11 -17.19
C LYS A 660 13.11 50.44 -18.25
N ASP A 661 13.35 51.13 -19.36
CA ASP A 661 14.20 50.61 -20.44
C ASP A 661 15.60 50.24 -19.89
N GLY A 662 16.00 48.99 -20.14
CA GLY A 662 17.25 48.41 -19.65
C GLY A 662 17.15 47.54 -18.38
N GLU A 663 16.02 47.50 -17.69
CA GLU A 663 15.83 46.58 -16.55
C GLU A 663 15.35 45.18 -16.99
N PRO A 664 15.88 44.09 -16.41
CA PRO A 664 15.50 42.74 -16.77
C PRO A 664 14.06 42.41 -16.33
N MET A 665 13.35 41.63 -17.15
CA MET A 665 11.98 41.20 -16.85
C MET A 665 11.94 40.17 -15.71
N ILE A 666 12.89 39.23 -15.67
CA ILE A 666 13.04 38.27 -14.58
C ILE A 666 14.50 38.25 -14.15
N GLN A 667 14.74 38.39 -12.85
CA GLN A 667 16.06 38.28 -12.25
C GLN A 667 16.04 37.26 -11.12
N ILE A 668 16.92 36.26 -11.20
CA ILE A 668 17.09 35.19 -10.24
C ILE A 668 18.53 35.26 -9.75
N ASP A 669 18.74 35.51 -8.47
CA ASP A 669 20.08 35.50 -7.86
C ASP A 669 20.17 34.55 -6.67
N GLY A 670 21.07 33.56 -6.81
CA GLY A 670 21.42 32.61 -5.76
C GLY A 670 20.25 31.75 -5.29
N LEU A 671 19.34 31.38 -6.21
CA LEU A 671 18.11 30.69 -5.86
C LEU A 671 18.37 29.25 -5.41
N THR A 672 18.07 28.97 -4.14
CA THR A 672 18.14 27.63 -3.56
C THR A 672 16.77 27.23 -3.02
N LYS A 673 16.25 26.08 -3.45
CA LYS A 673 15.03 25.47 -2.93
C LYS A 673 15.33 24.09 -2.36
N ARG A 674 15.00 23.91 -1.08
CA ARG A 674 15.07 22.62 -0.37
C ARG A 674 13.68 22.13 0.01
N PHE A 675 13.46 20.82 -0.13
CA PHE A 675 12.32 20.08 0.38
C PHE A 675 12.84 19.02 1.35
N GLY A 676 12.89 19.36 2.63
CA GLY A 676 13.61 18.55 3.63
C GLY A 676 15.09 18.38 3.20
N PRO A 677 15.60 17.13 3.04
CA PRO A 677 16.98 16.88 2.65
C PRO A 677 17.25 17.09 1.14
N LEU A 678 16.22 17.09 0.29
CA LEU A 678 16.39 17.23 -1.15
C LEU A 678 16.63 18.70 -1.51
N THR A 679 17.77 19.01 -2.11
CA THR A 679 18.02 20.32 -2.74
C THR A 679 17.54 20.25 -4.18
N ALA A 680 16.33 20.75 -4.44
CA ALA A 680 15.70 20.72 -5.76
C ALA A 680 16.22 21.83 -6.69
N LEU A 681 16.71 22.93 -6.12
CA LEU A 681 17.46 23.97 -6.83
C LEU A 681 18.62 24.40 -5.93
N ASP A 682 19.81 24.55 -6.48
CA ASP A 682 20.99 25.02 -5.76
C ASP A 682 21.65 26.21 -6.45
N ARG A 683 21.58 27.38 -5.80
CA ARG A 683 22.22 28.64 -6.19
C ARG A 683 22.01 29.01 -7.67
N VAL A 684 20.83 28.74 -8.21
CA VAL A 684 20.50 29.05 -9.60
C VAL A 684 20.50 30.56 -9.80
N ARG A 685 21.22 31.02 -10.83
CA ARG A 685 21.30 32.42 -11.26
C ARG A 685 20.84 32.53 -12.70
N CYS A 686 19.90 33.42 -12.99
CA CYS A 686 19.39 33.64 -14.34
C CYS A 686 18.82 35.06 -14.47
N VAL A 687 19.08 35.72 -15.59
CA VAL A 687 18.50 37.02 -15.93
C VAL A 687 17.80 36.85 -17.28
N ILE A 688 16.54 37.27 -17.38
CA ILE A 688 15.72 37.18 -18.60
C ILE A 688 15.29 38.58 -18.99
N GLN A 689 15.58 38.98 -20.22
CA GLN A 689 15.26 40.30 -20.76
C GLN A 689 13.79 40.38 -21.19
N LYS A 690 13.25 41.60 -21.26
CA LYS A 690 11.89 41.84 -21.75
C LYS A 690 11.77 41.37 -23.21
N GLY A 691 10.75 40.56 -23.50
CA GLY A 691 10.49 39.99 -24.82
C GLY A 691 11.36 38.77 -25.16
N GLU A 692 12.24 38.33 -24.26
CA GLU A 692 13.07 37.14 -24.48
C GLU A 692 12.27 35.86 -24.25
N THR A 693 12.48 34.85 -25.10
CA THR A 693 11.93 33.50 -24.92
C THR A 693 13.00 32.52 -24.46
N VAL A 694 12.85 31.99 -23.23
CA VAL A 694 13.83 31.10 -22.59
C VAL A 694 13.27 29.69 -22.40
N ALA A 695 13.98 28.69 -22.90
CA ALA A 695 13.68 27.28 -22.64
C ALA A 695 14.43 26.78 -21.40
N LEU A 696 13.73 26.15 -20.47
CA LEU A 696 14.31 25.37 -19.39
C LEU A 696 14.45 23.92 -19.86
N TRP A 697 15.69 23.48 -20.07
CA TRP A 697 16.02 22.14 -20.52
C TRP A 697 16.66 21.31 -19.39
N GLY A 698 16.41 20.01 -19.37
CA GLY A 698 17.03 19.10 -18.42
C GLY A 698 16.22 17.84 -18.21
N PRO A 699 16.80 16.80 -17.59
CA PRO A 699 16.10 15.57 -17.28
C PRO A 699 14.90 15.78 -16.34
N ASN A 700 14.06 14.75 -16.21
CA ASN A 700 13.00 14.77 -15.20
C ASN A 700 13.63 14.84 -13.81
N GLY A 701 13.08 15.67 -12.93
CA GLY A 701 13.68 15.93 -11.61
C GLY A 701 14.83 16.95 -11.60
N ALA A 702 15.22 17.54 -12.74
CA ALA A 702 16.26 18.57 -12.79
C ALA A 702 15.94 19.89 -12.06
N GLY A 703 14.68 20.09 -11.63
CA GLY A 703 14.23 21.30 -10.94
C GLY A 703 13.45 22.29 -11.80
N LYS A 704 13.14 21.99 -13.07
CA LYS A 704 12.43 22.89 -14.02
C LYS A 704 11.09 23.41 -13.48
N THR A 705 10.16 22.50 -13.16
CA THR A 705 8.87 22.82 -12.53
C THR A 705 9.04 23.53 -11.19
N THR A 706 10.05 23.15 -10.40
CA THR A 706 10.36 23.81 -9.12
C THR A 706 10.76 25.26 -9.33
N LEU A 707 11.55 25.55 -10.38
CA LEU A 707 11.98 26.90 -10.74
C LEU A 707 10.77 27.76 -11.14
N LEU A 708 9.89 27.26 -12.01
CA LEU A 708 8.66 27.96 -12.39
C LEU A 708 7.77 28.27 -11.17
N LYS A 709 7.60 27.31 -10.26
CA LYS A 709 6.81 27.51 -9.02
C LYS A 709 7.44 28.51 -8.05
N CYS A 710 8.77 28.64 -8.05
CA CYS A 710 9.47 29.69 -7.30
C CYS A 710 9.26 31.07 -7.94
N LEU A 711 9.29 31.16 -9.28
CA LEU A 711 8.99 32.40 -10.02
C LEU A 711 7.57 32.91 -9.76
N LEU A 712 6.60 32.01 -9.58
CA LEU A 712 5.21 32.34 -9.23
C LEU A 712 5.02 32.76 -7.75
N GLY A 713 6.05 32.60 -6.91
CA GLY A 713 5.96 32.82 -5.47
C GLY A 713 5.03 31.83 -4.76
N ILE A 714 4.78 30.66 -5.36
CA ILE A 714 3.99 29.57 -4.74
C ILE A 714 4.88 28.75 -3.79
N LEU A 715 6.17 28.65 -4.11
CA LEU A 715 7.17 27.99 -3.27
C LEU A 715 8.11 29.01 -2.63
N SER A 716 8.28 28.89 -1.31
CA SER A 716 9.31 29.65 -0.58
C SER A 716 10.72 29.17 -0.95
N CYS A 717 11.65 30.09 -1.18
CA CYS A 717 13.02 29.80 -1.60
C CYS A 717 14.02 30.75 -0.93
N ARG A 718 15.28 30.32 -0.83
CA ARG A 718 16.42 31.19 -0.44
C ARG A 718 17.01 31.82 -1.71
N GLY A 719 17.62 33.00 -1.57
CA GLY A 719 18.04 33.82 -2.71
C GLY A 719 17.02 34.92 -3.00
N THR A 720 17.18 35.63 -4.11
CA THR A 720 16.23 36.69 -4.50
C THR A 720 15.68 36.44 -5.90
N ILE A 721 14.37 36.62 -6.05
CA ILE A 721 13.70 36.62 -7.35
C ILE A 721 13.02 37.97 -7.51
N ARG A 722 13.26 38.63 -8.64
CA ARG A 722 12.52 39.82 -9.06
C ARG A 722 11.84 39.59 -10.40
N VAL A 723 10.62 40.06 -10.54
CA VAL A 723 9.87 40.06 -11.82
C VAL A 723 9.34 41.46 -12.05
N ALA A 724 9.68 42.07 -13.19
CA ALA A 724 9.40 43.48 -13.49
C ALA A 724 9.82 44.40 -12.32
N GLY A 725 11.04 44.22 -11.81
CA GLY A 725 11.58 44.98 -10.67
C GLY A 725 11.03 44.60 -9.28
N ARG A 726 9.89 43.90 -9.20
CA ARG A 726 9.21 43.54 -7.94
C ARG A 726 9.76 42.28 -7.31
N ASN A 727 9.97 42.26 -6.00
CA ASN A 727 10.49 41.08 -5.31
C ASN A 727 9.38 40.03 -5.14
N VAL A 728 9.56 38.83 -5.68
CA VAL A 728 8.52 37.77 -5.66
C VAL A 728 8.16 37.32 -4.24
N GLN A 729 9.13 37.32 -3.33
CA GLN A 729 8.92 36.85 -1.96
C GLN A 729 8.20 37.89 -1.10
N LEU A 730 8.34 39.19 -1.40
CA LEU A 730 7.68 40.29 -0.68
C LEU A 730 6.36 40.71 -1.35
N GLU A 731 6.32 40.69 -2.68
CA GLU A 731 5.25 41.26 -3.51
C GLU A 731 4.54 40.19 -4.37
N GLY A 732 4.50 38.93 -3.92
CA GLY A 732 4.02 37.80 -4.71
C GLY A 732 2.61 37.96 -5.31
N LYS A 733 1.69 38.68 -4.64
CA LYS A 733 0.37 38.99 -5.20
C LYS A 733 0.45 39.94 -6.41
N ALA A 734 1.29 40.96 -6.35
CA ALA A 734 1.50 41.90 -7.46
C ALA A 734 2.22 41.21 -8.62
N VAL A 735 3.21 40.37 -8.33
CA VAL A 735 3.93 39.57 -9.34
C VAL A 735 2.99 38.61 -10.08
N ARG A 736 2.10 37.89 -9.38
CA ARG A 736 1.13 36.99 -10.03
C ARG A 736 0.06 37.68 -10.88
N LYS A 737 -0.05 39.01 -10.82
CA LYS A 737 -0.92 39.78 -11.75
C LYS A 737 -0.26 39.98 -13.11
N ILE A 738 1.06 39.99 -13.18
CA ILE A 738 1.83 40.23 -14.42
C ILE A 738 2.38 38.94 -15.04
N ILE A 739 2.08 37.77 -14.47
CA ILE A 739 2.47 36.46 -14.97
C ILE A 739 1.22 35.64 -15.33
N GLY A 740 1.16 35.15 -16.57
CA GLY A 740 0.29 34.04 -16.96
C GLY A 740 1.02 32.71 -16.82
N TYR A 741 0.32 31.65 -16.43
CA TYR A 741 0.92 30.35 -16.16
C TYR A 741 0.11 29.20 -16.76
N ILE A 742 0.79 28.31 -17.47
CA ILE A 742 0.24 27.05 -18.01
C ILE A 742 0.94 25.88 -17.29
N PRO A 743 0.24 25.13 -16.43
CA PRO A 743 0.80 23.94 -15.78
C PRO A 743 0.89 22.75 -16.75
N GLN A 744 1.70 21.74 -16.36
CA GLN A 744 1.88 20.49 -17.10
C GLN A 744 0.58 19.69 -17.25
N GLU A 745 -0.19 19.59 -16.17
CA GLU A 745 -1.55 19.02 -16.19
C GLU A 745 -2.58 20.14 -16.01
N LEU A 746 -3.38 20.37 -17.04
CA LEU A 746 -4.52 21.27 -16.97
C LEU A 746 -5.73 20.51 -16.40
N ARG A 747 -6.23 20.94 -15.25
CA ARG A 747 -7.46 20.42 -14.64
C ARG A 747 -8.53 21.51 -14.66
N PHE A 748 -9.62 21.20 -15.34
CA PHE A 748 -10.81 22.04 -15.40
C PHE A 748 -12.04 21.18 -15.09
N HIS A 749 -13.16 21.82 -14.76
CA HIS A 749 -14.42 21.11 -14.52
C HIS A 749 -14.99 20.58 -15.84
N GLY A 750 -15.17 19.26 -15.96
CA GLY A 750 -15.56 18.61 -17.22
C GLY A 750 -16.92 19.05 -17.79
N ASP A 751 -17.85 19.47 -16.93
CA ASP A 751 -19.23 19.83 -17.28
C ASP A 751 -19.42 21.32 -17.60
N GLN A 752 -18.37 22.13 -17.47
CA GLN A 752 -18.40 23.54 -17.90
C GLN A 752 -18.08 23.65 -19.39
N SER A 753 -18.69 24.62 -20.07
CA SER A 753 -18.33 24.98 -21.44
C SER A 753 -17.06 25.82 -21.48
N VAL A 754 -16.45 25.94 -22.66
CA VAL A 754 -15.28 26.82 -22.87
C VAL A 754 -15.61 28.26 -22.46
N VAL A 755 -16.75 28.81 -22.89
CA VAL A 755 -17.15 30.18 -22.54
C VAL A 755 -17.41 30.36 -21.04
N GLU A 756 -18.08 29.40 -20.40
CA GLU A 756 -18.33 29.43 -18.95
C GLU A 756 -17.00 29.48 -18.17
N THR A 757 -16.04 28.65 -18.59
CA THR A 757 -14.72 28.56 -17.96
C THR A 757 -13.92 29.86 -18.13
N VAL A 758 -13.84 30.39 -19.35
CA VAL A 758 -13.05 31.60 -19.61
C VAL A 758 -13.69 32.82 -18.94
N CYS A 759 -15.02 32.98 -19.01
CA CYS A 759 -15.72 34.07 -18.31
C CYS A 759 -15.55 33.99 -16.79
N PHE A 760 -15.55 32.77 -16.22
CA PHE A 760 -15.25 32.58 -14.80
C PHE A 760 -13.87 33.13 -14.43
N PHE A 761 -12.82 32.72 -15.16
CA PHE A 761 -11.47 33.22 -14.89
C PHE A 761 -11.31 34.72 -15.23
N ALA A 762 -12.05 35.25 -16.19
CA ALA A 762 -12.05 36.67 -16.53
C ALA A 762 -12.61 37.52 -15.40
N ARG A 763 -13.76 37.13 -14.84
CA ARG A 763 -14.36 37.78 -13.68
C ARG A 763 -13.44 37.75 -12.46
N LEU A 764 -12.75 36.63 -12.20
CA LEU A 764 -11.75 36.53 -11.13
C LEU A 764 -10.57 37.52 -11.30
N ARG A 765 -10.31 37.94 -12.53
CA ARG A 765 -9.23 38.86 -12.88
C ARG A 765 -9.72 40.29 -13.13
N ASN A 766 -11.00 40.59 -12.86
CA ASN A 766 -11.66 41.87 -13.18
C ASN A 766 -11.57 42.24 -14.67
N VAL A 767 -11.70 41.26 -15.56
CA VAL A 767 -11.72 41.38 -17.03
C VAL A 767 -13.16 41.18 -17.50
N SER A 768 -13.64 41.97 -18.47
CA SER A 768 -15.03 41.90 -18.93
C SER A 768 -15.31 40.62 -19.72
N ASP A 769 -16.55 40.13 -19.66
CA ASP A 769 -16.99 38.97 -20.45
C ASP A 769 -16.82 39.21 -21.98
N SER A 770 -16.87 40.47 -22.44
CA SER A 770 -16.59 40.83 -23.84
C SER A 770 -15.11 40.63 -24.22
N GLN A 771 -14.18 40.91 -23.31
CA GLN A 771 -12.75 40.64 -23.52
C GLN A 771 -12.46 39.14 -23.47
N ALA A 772 -13.13 38.40 -22.59
CA ALA A 772 -13.08 36.93 -22.55
C ALA A 772 -13.53 36.30 -23.89
N ASP A 773 -14.65 36.78 -24.46
CA ASP A 773 -15.16 36.31 -25.74
C ASP A 773 -14.20 36.63 -26.90
N THR A 774 -13.55 37.81 -26.83
CA THR A 774 -12.52 38.20 -27.80
C THR A 774 -11.32 37.24 -27.75
N LEU A 775 -10.85 36.87 -26.56
CA LEU A 775 -9.74 35.92 -26.39
C LEU A 775 -10.09 34.51 -26.88
N ILE A 776 -11.33 34.04 -26.65
CA ILE A 776 -11.80 32.74 -27.18
C ILE A 776 -11.70 32.72 -28.71
N LYS A 777 -12.14 33.81 -29.36
CA LYS A 777 -12.10 33.95 -30.82
C LYS A 777 -10.67 34.06 -31.34
N GLU A 778 -9.89 34.94 -30.73
CA GLU A 778 -8.52 35.25 -31.16
C GLU A 778 -7.58 34.05 -31.11
N TRP A 779 -7.73 33.18 -30.09
CA TRP A 779 -6.83 32.05 -29.85
C TRP A 779 -7.42 30.69 -30.31
N GLY A 780 -8.39 30.72 -31.22
CA GLY A 780 -8.81 29.55 -31.99
C GLY A 780 -9.74 28.58 -31.25
N LEU A 781 -10.59 29.08 -30.34
CA LEU A 781 -11.62 28.30 -29.64
C LEU A 781 -13.06 28.73 -29.96
N ALA A 782 -13.27 29.57 -30.97
CA ALA A 782 -14.60 30.07 -31.36
C ALA A 782 -15.62 28.94 -31.65
N GLU A 783 -15.22 27.93 -32.42
CA GLU A 783 -16.09 26.80 -32.78
C GLU A 783 -16.35 25.83 -31.61
N ALA A 784 -15.51 25.90 -30.57
CA ALA A 784 -15.59 25.07 -29.38
C ALA A 784 -16.24 25.80 -28.20
N ARG A 785 -16.68 27.05 -28.40
CA ARG A 785 -17.16 27.96 -27.36
C ARG A 785 -18.20 27.34 -26.43
N GLU A 786 -19.18 26.64 -27.01
CA GLU A 786 -20.26 26.00 -26.26
C GLU A 786 -19.98 24.54 -25.88
N LYS A 787 -18.90 23.94 -26.42
CA LYS A 787 -18.54 22.56 -26.10
C LYS A 787 -18.14 22.43 -24.64
N LYS A 788 -18.53 21.32 -24.03
CA LYS A 788 -18.13 21.00 -22.66
C LYS A 788 -16.67 20.58 -22.62
N ILE A 789 -15.98 20.87 -21.52
CA ILE A 789 -14.53 20.62 -21.44
C ILE A 789 -14.18 19.13 -21.61
N HIS A 790 -15.04 18.22 -21.15
CA HIS A 790 -14.80 16.78 -21.35
C HIS A 790 -14.81 16.36 -22.84
N GLU A 791 -15.50 17.11 -23.69
CA GLU A 791 -15.58 16.90 -25.15
C GLU A 791 -14.38 17.48 -25.91
N LEU A 792 -13.54 18.28 -25.26
CA LEU A 792 -12.38 18.91 -25.89
C LEU A 792 -11.24 17.92 -26.10
N SER A 793 -10.62 17.98 -27.29
CA SER A 793 -9.36 17.28 -27.55
C SER A 793 -8.23 17.82 -26.65
N GLY A 794 -7.15 17.06 -26.49
CA GLY A 794 -5.98 17.51 -25.74
C GLY A 794 -5.42 18.86 -26.24
N GLY A 795 -5.40 19.07 -27.56
CA GLY A 795 -5.04 20.33 -28.19
C GLY A 795 -5.94 21.49 -27.79
N MET A 796 -7.26 21.27 -27.81
CA MET A 796 -8.24 22.29 -27.43
C MET A 796 -8.15 22.63 -25.93
N LYS A 797 -7.87 21.64 -25.06
CA LYS A 797 -7.61 21.87 -23.64
C LYS A 797 -6.36 22.72 -23.41
N GLN A 798 -5.28 22.49 -24.17
CA GLN A 798 -4.07 23.33 -24.10
C GLN A 798 -4.34 24.77 -24.58
N LYS A 799 -5.10 24.95 -25.67
CA LYS A 799 -5.54 26.29 -26.11
C LYS A 799 -6.39 26.99 -25.04
N LEU A 800 -7.26 26.26 -24.34
CA LEU A 800 -8.05 26.80 -23.23
C LEU A 800 -7.14 27.26 -22.08
N GLY A 801 -6.13 26.46 -21.72
CA GLY A 801 -5.10 26.85 -20.76
C GLY A 801 -4.35 28.12 -21.17
N LEU A 802 -4.02 28.26 -22.46
CA LEU A 802 -3.40 29.46 -23.01
C LEU A 802 -4.32 30.68 -22.91
N VAL A 803 -5.59 30.55 -23.30
CA VAL A 803 -6.59 31.63 -23.17
C VAL A 803 -6.70 32.10 -21.73
N ILE A 804 -6.80 31.17 -20.78
CA ILE A 804 -6.89 31.49 -19.35
C ILE A 804 -5.63 32.19 -18.84
N ALA A 805 -4.45 31.75 -19.28
CA ALA A 805 -3.19 32.40 -18.95
C ALA A 805 -3.09 33.83 -19.51
N LEU A 806 -3.80 34.14 -20.60
CA LEU A 806 -3.79 35.43 -21.29
C LEU A 806 -4.87 36.43 -20.83
N ILE A 807 -5.79 36.03 -19.96
CA ILE A 807 -6.96 36.85 -19.56
C ILE A 807 -6.58 38.28 -19.14
N SER A 808 -5.53 38.46 -18.34
CA SER A 808 -5.08 39.77 -17.86
C SER A 808 -4.01 40.42 -18.75
N ASP A 809 -3.85 39.94 -19.98
CA ASP A 809 -2.78 40.31 -20.91
C ASP A 809 -1.37 40.39 -20.27
N PRO A 810 -0.92 39.35 -19.53
CA PRO A 810 0.30 39.45 -18.76
C PRO A 810 1.54 39.62 -19.66
N PRO A 811 2.54 40.43 -19.30
CA PRO A 811 3.78 40.58 -20.06
C PRO A 811 4.69 39.34 -20.01
N VAL A 812 4.48 38.44 -19.03
CA VAL A 812 5.28 37.22 -18.83
C VAL A 812 4.39 35.98 -18.89
N LEU A 813 4.80 34.96 -19.63
CA LEU A 813 4.17 33.64 -19.64
C LEU A 813 5.15 32.56 -19.17
N LEU A 814 4.73 31.80 -18.16
CA LEU A 814 5.45 30.63 -17.66
C LEU A 814 4.69 29.36 -18.09
N MET A 815 5.38 28.39 -18.68
CA MET A 815 4.73 27.20 -19.23
C MET A 815 5.50 25.93 -18.86
N ASP A 816 4.84 24.97 -18.21
CA ASP A 816 5.47 23.72 -17.80
C ASP A 816 5.09 22.60 -18.77
N GLU A 817 5.98 22.25 -19.71
CA GLU A 817 5.76 21.21 -20.74
C GLU A 817 4.40 21.30 -21.48
N PRO A 818 4.09 22.47 -22.11
CA PRO A 818 2.75 22.77 -22.63
C PRO A 818 2.32 21.90 -23.83
N THR A 819 3.23 21.12 -24.41
CA THR A 819 3.03 20.30 -25.61
C THR A 819 3.13 18.80 -25.35
N SER A 820 3.32 18.38 -24.09
CA SER A 820 3.57 16.99 -23.68
C SER A 820 2.47 16.02 -24.10
N HIS A 821 1.21 16.47 -24.05
CA HIS A 821 0.01 15.66 -24.34
C HIS A 821 -0.60 15.93 -25.73
N LEU A 822 0.17 16.52 -26.65
CA LEU A 822 -0.30 16.89 -27.98
C LEU A 822 0.26 15.96 -29.06
N ASP A 823 -0.59 15.60 -30.01
CA ASP A 823 -0.16 14.98 -31.27
C ASP A 823 0.70 15.97 -32.10
N VAL A 824 1.31 15.46 -33.17
CA VAL A 824 2.26 16.24 -33.99
C VAL A 824 1.61 17.48 -34.60
N ALA A 825 0.36 17.39 -35.06
CA ALA A 825 -0.34 18.46 -35.74
C ALA A 825 -0.80 19.55 -34.75
N ALA A 826 -1.47 19.14 -33.66
CA ALA A 826 -1.91 20.04 -32.59
C ALA A 826 -0.72 20.74 -31.91
N ARG A 827 0.41 20.05 -31.75
CA ARG A 827 1.64 20.66 -31.26
C ARG A 827 2.16 21.73 -32.21
N HIS A 828 2.22 21.44 -33.51
CA HIS A 828 2.70 22.42 -34.49
C HIS A 828 1.82 23.68 -34.46
N GLU A 829 0.51 23.51 -34.41
CA GLU A 829 -0.45 24.60 -34.28
C GLU A 829 -0.25 25.39 -32.98
N PHE A 830 -0.05 24.72 -31.86
CA PHE A 830 0.19 25.37 -30.57
C PHE A 830 1.49 26.20 -30.56
N LEU A 831 2.57 25.69 -31.17
CA LEU A 831 3.82 26.44 -31.30
C LEU A 831 3.65 27.72 -32.13
N LEU A 832 2.82 27.72 -33.18
CA LEU A 832 2.50 28.93 -33.94
C LEU A 832 1.72 29.97 -33.11
N LEU A 833 0.91 29.53 -32.12
CA LEU A 833 0.27 30.46 -31.17
C LEU A 833 1.32 31.11 -30.26
N LEU A 834 2.29 30.34 -29.76
CA LEU A 834 3.37 30.87 -28.92
C LEU A 834 4.30 31.81 -29.70
N GLU A 835 4.59 31.52 -30.96
CA GLU A 835 5.37 32.37 -31.85
C GLU A 835 4.70 33.74 -32.05
N ARG A 836 3.37 33.77 -32.27
CA ARG A 836 2.59 35.02 -32.30
C ARG A 836 2.67 35.81 -30.99
N LEU A 837 2.72 35.16 -29.84
CA LEU A 837 2.88 35.84 -28.55
C LEU A 837 4.28 36.45 -28.39
N LYS A 838 5.30 35.73 -28.85
CA LYS A 838 6.68 36.22 -28.92
C LYS A 838 6.80 37.45 -29.82
N GLU A 839 6.20 37.43 -31.01
CA GLU A 839 6.16 38.57 -31.94
C GLU A 839 5.46 39.80 -31.34
N ARG A 840 4.47 39.60 -30.46
CA ARG A 840 3.82 40.66 -29.69
C ARG A 840 4.66 41.19 -28.51
N GLY A 841 5.92 40.76 -28.38
CA GLY A 841 6.85 41.22 -27.36
C GLY A 841 6.64 40.63 -25.96
N LYS A 842 5.89 39.53 -25.84
CA LYS A 842 5.71 38.81 -24.56
C LYS A 842 7.00 38.08 -24.17
N THR A 843 7.32 38.08 -22.88
CA THR A 843 8.45 37.30 -22.34
C THR A 843 7.97 35.89 -22.04
N LEU A 844 8.61 34.87 -22.62
CA LEU A 844 8.17 33.47 -22.49
C LEU A 844 9.23 32.65 -21.75
N VAL A 845 8.81 31.84 -20.77
CA VAL A 845 9.67 30.84 -20.13
C VAL A 845 8.96 29.51 -20.16
N PHE A 846 9.54 28.51 -20.83
CA PHE A 846 8.89 27.20 -20.98
C PHE A 846 9.82 26.03 -20.68
N CYS A 847 9.28 24.99 -20.05
CA CYS A 847 9.96 23.70 -19.94
C CYS A 847 9.67 22.86 -21.19
N SER A 848 10.70 22.26 -21.78
CA SER A 848 10.53 21.24 -22.82
C SER A 848 11.66 20.21 -22.73
N HIS A 849 11.36 18.98 -23.15
CA HIS A 849 12.32 17.90 -23.36
C HIS A 849 12.42 17.53 -24.85
N ARG A 850 11.87 18.36 -25.74
CA ARG A 850 11.89 18.14 -27.20
C ARG A 850 12.73 19.20 -27.90
N VAL A 851 13.84 18.74 -28.49
CA VAL A 851 14.82 19.61 -29.17
C VAL A 851 14.16 20.46 -30.26
N SER A 852 13.22 19.89 -31.03
CA SER A 852 12.51 20.60 -32.09
C SER A 852 11.71 21.82 -31.61
N GLU A 853 11.17 21.77 -30.39
CA GLU A 853 10.40 22.87 -29.81
C GLU A 853 11.34 23.99 -29.33
N VAL A 854 12.44 23.59 -28.69
CA VAL A 854 13.49 24.49 -28.23
C VAL A 854 14.11 25.25 -29.39
N LEU A 855 14.51 24.54 -30.46
CA LEU A 855 15.09 25.14 -31.66
C LEU A 855 14.12 26.09 -32.38
N LYS A 856 12.81 25.82 -32.34
CA LYS A 856 11.81 26.65 -33.02
C LYS A 856 11.48 27.93 -32.24
N LEU A 857 11.36 27.84 -30.91
CA LEU A 857 10.77 28.93 -30.12
C LEU A 857 11.79 29.72 -29.28
N ALA A 858 12.80 29.05 -28.72
CA ALA A 858 13.69 29.65 -27.73
C ALA A 858 14.75 30.56 -28.34
N ASP A 859 14.93 31.75 -27.77
CA ASP A 859 16.08 32.61 -28.05
C ASP A 859 17.31 32.15 -27.26
N ARG A 860 17.07 31.58 -26.07
CA ARG A 860 18.09 31.07 -25.17
C ARG A 860 17.60 29.84 -24.42
N VAL A 861 18.53 28.94 -24.12
CA VAL A 861 18.28 27.73 -23.34
C VAL A 861 19.06 27.78 -22.04
N VAL A 862 18.41 27.41 -20.94
CA VAL A 862 19.01 27.20 -19.63
C VAL A 862 18.95 25.71 -19.32
N VAL A 863 20.11 25.08 -19.24
CA VAL A 863 20.24 23.65 -18.93
C VAL A 863 20.35 23.48 -17.41
N LEU A 864 19.40 22.74 -16.84
CA LEU A 864 19.38 22.34 -15.44
C LEU A 864 19.70 20.85 -15.32
N CYS A 865 20.64 20.50 -14.46
CA CYS A 865 20.92 19.11 -14.07
C CYS A 865 21.01 19.02 -12.56
N SER A 866 20.23 18.12 -11.95
CA SER A 866 20.21 17.90 -10.50
C SER A 866 20.08 19.17 -9.65
N GLY A 867 19.24 20.12 -10.09
CA GLY A 867 18.98 21.38 -9.40
C GLY A 867 20.01 22.50 -9.66
N VAL A 868 21.06 22.26 -10.44
CA VAL A 868 22.11 23.24 -10.76
C VAL A 868 22.00 23.68 -12.21
N LYS A 869 22.22 24.97 -12.49
CA LYS A 869 22.39 25.48 -13.86
C LYS A 869 23.78 25.09 -14.36
N THR A 870 23.84 24.20 -15.34
CA THR A 870 25.11 23.70 -15.90
C THR A 870 25.57 24.50 -17.10
N LYS A 871 24.65 24.92 -17.97
CA LYS A 871 24.97 25.70 -19.18
C LYS A 871 23.82 26.64 -19.54
N GLU A 872 24.14 27.76 -20.17
CA GLU A 872 23.17 28.64 -20.83
C GLU A 872 23.75 29.17 -22.14
N GLY A 873 22.91 29.35 -23.16
CA GLY A 873 23.34 29.82 -24.49
C GLY A 873 22.23 29.75 -25.53
N LYS A 874 22.52 30.15 -26.78
CA LYS A 874 21.55 29.99 -27.87
C LYS A 874 21.27 28.50 -28.12
N PRO A 875 20.09 28.12 -28.64
CA PRO A 875 19.77 26.71 -28.89
C PRO A 875 20.84 25.94 -29.68
N ASP A 876 21.48 26.59 -30.66
CA ASP A 876 22.56 25.97 -31.45
C ASP A 876 23.85 25.72 -30.62
N ASP A 877 24.18 26.60 -29.67
CA ASP A 877 25.38 26.49 -28.81
C ASP A 877 25.28 25.37 -27.76
N VAL A 878 24.05 24.91 -27.49
CA VAL A 878 23.75 23.85 -26.52
C VAL A 878 23.24 22.57 -27.20
N LYS A 879 23.20 22.52 -28.53
CA LYS A 879 22.59 21.43 -29.32
C LYS A 879 23.13 20.04 -28.96
N GLU A 880 24.44 19.93 -28.72
CA GLU A 880 25.06 18.66 -28.28
C GLU A 880 24.52 18.16 -26.93
N HIS A 881 24.20 19.09 -26.01
CA HIS A 881 23.60 18.77 -24.71
C HIS A 881 22.08 18.50 -24.81
N LEU A 882 21.44 18.95 -25.89
CA LEU A 882 20.03 18.70 -26.15
C LEU A 882 19.78 17.30 -26.73
N THR A 883 20.76 16.70 -27.42
CA THR A 883 20.55 15.43 -28.14
C THR A 883 20.86 14.15 -27.36
N GLY A 884 21.64 14.20 -26.28
CA GLY A 884 22.00 13.01 -25.48
C GLY A 884 22.76 11.92 -26.25
N GLU A 885 23.63 11.20 -25.55
CA GLU A 885 24.16 9.92 -26.07
C GLU A 885 23.13 8.82 -25.77
N THR A 886 22.88 7.94 -26.74
CA THR A 886 22.02 6.76 -26.56
C THR A 886 22.82 5.51 -26.88
N VAL A 887 22.52 4.42 -26.17
CA VAL A 887 23.13 3.11 -26.42
C VAL A 887 22.14 2.30 -27.26
N LEU A 888 22.53 2.00 -28.48
CA LEU A 888 21.80 1.12 -29.39
C LEU A 888 22.36 -0.30 -29.23
N CYS A 889 21.55 -1.23 -28.73
CA CYS A 889 21.91 -2.64 -28.66
C CYS A 889 21.42 -3.36 -29.92
N LEU A 890 22.31 -3.93 -30.72
CA LEU A 890 21.97 -4.72 -31.90
C LEU A 890 22.29 -6.19 -31.67
N THR A 891 21.31 -7.06 -31.87
CA THR A 891 21.52 -8.51 -31.86
C THR A 891 21.81 -8.99 -33.28
N VAL A 892 22.92 -9.69 -33.47
CA VAL A 892 23.34 -10.29 -34.75
C VAL A 892 23.59 -11.79 -34.57
N ARG A 893 23.85 -12.51 -35.66
CA ARG A 893 24.31 -13.90 -35.56
C ARG A 893 25.70 -13.93 -34.91
N THR A 894 25.97 -14.98 -34.12
CA THR A 894 27.26 -15.14 -33.44
C THR A 894 28.45 -15.08 -34.42
N GLU A 895 28.28 -15.65 -35.61
CA GLU A 895 29.27 -15.66 -36.70
C GLU A 895 29.55 -14.27 -37.31
N ASP A 896 28.57 -13.35 -37.26
CA ASP A 896 28.68 -12.01 -37.84
C ASP A 896 29.15 -10.94 -36.84
N CYS A 897 29.23 -11.29 -35.56
CA CYS A 897 29.40 -10.32 -34.47
C CYS A 897 30.76 -9.60 -34.52
N GLU A 898 31.85 -10.31 -34.83
CA GLU A 898 33.17 -9.69 -34.99
C GLU A 898 33.27 -8.81 -36.24
N ARG A 899 32.62 -9.23 -37.33
CA ARG A 899 32.59 -8.48 -38.58
C ARG A 899 31.80 -7.18 -38.42
N ALA A 900 30.69 -7.24 -37.71
CA ALA A 900 29.85 -6.10 -37.39
C ALA A 900 30.55 -5.09 -36.46
N GLU A 901 31.24 -5.56 -35.41
CA GLU A 901 32.04 -4.73 -34.50
C GLU A 901 33.13 -3.95 -35.22
N ARG A 902 33.91 -4.62 -36.09
CA ARG A 902 34.97 -3.95 -36.89
C ARG A 902 34.38 -2.89 -37.81
N LEU A 903 33.30 -3.21 -38.53
CA LEU A 903 32.66 -2.29 -39.47
C LEU A 903 32.19 -1.00 -38.78
N ILE A 904 31.57 -1.13 -37.61
CA ILE A 904 31.06 0.00 -36.83
C ILE A 904 32.22 0.83 -36.25
N SER A 905 33.27 0.17 -35.76
CA SER A 905 34.47 0.82 -35.20
C SER A 905 35.25 1.62 -36.26
N GLU A 906 35.38 1.09 -37.48
CA GLU A 906 36.05 1.77 -38.61
C GLU A 906 35.36 3.07 -39.03
N HIS A 907 34.05 3.21 -38.73
CA HIS A 907 33.28 4.43 -38.99
C HIS A 907 33.28 5.42 -37.80
N GLY A 908 34.17 5.21 -36.83
CA GLY A 908 34.37 6.11 -35.70
C GLY A 908 33.25 6.08 -34.65
N ILE A 909 32.47 4.99 -34.60
CA ILE A 909 31.37 4.80 -33.64
C ILE A 909 31.84 3.85 -32.53
N SER A 910 31.69 4.26 -31.27
CA SER A 910 32.07 3.43 -30.12
C SER A 910 31.11 2.24 -29.98
N VAL A 911 31.64 1.02 -30.08
CA VAL A 911 30.90 -0.23 -29.92
C VAL A 911 31.56 -1.14 -28.88
N ARG A 912 30.75 -1.83 -28.07
CA ARG A 912 31.17 -2.92 -27.19
C ARG A 912 30.42 -4.19 -27.55
N ARG A 913 31.09 -5.33 -27.57
CA ARG A 913 30.50 -6.60 -27.98
C ARG A 913 30.31 -7.59 -26.83
N ASN A 914 29.25 -8.38 -26.90
CA ASN A 914 29.07 -9.66 -26.19
C ASN A 914 28.84 -10.79 -27.22
N THR A 915 28.57 -12.04 -26.81
CA THR A 915 28.48 -13.23 -27.68
C THR A 915 27.51 -13.11 -28.87
N ARG A 916 26.40 -12.36 -28.75
CA ARG A 916 25.47 -12.06 -29.87
C ARG A 916 25.00 -10.61 -29.97
N GLN A 917 25.49 -9.72 -29.10
CA GLN A 917 24.99 -8.35 -28.98
C GLN A 917 26.10 -7.31 -29.16
N LEU A 918 25.77 -6.21 -29.84
CA LEU A 918 26.63 -5.05 -30.06
C LEU A 918 25.99 -3.84 -29.39
N TRP A 919 26.70 -3.27 -28.43
CA TRP A 919 26.30 -2.11 -27.63
C TRP A 919 26.97 -0.88 -28.22
N ILE A 920 26.21 -0.06 -28.93
CA ILE A 920 26.73 1.00 -29.78
C ILE A 920 26.33 2.35 -29.19
N ARG A 921 27.31 3.17 -28.80
CA ARG A 921 27.05 4.54 -28.36
C ARG A 921 26.90 5.44 -29.58
N VAL A 922 25.71 6.00 -29.76
CA VAL A 922 25.34 6.89 -30.86
C VAL A 922 24.54 8.08 -30.34
N GLY A 923 24.84 9.27 -30.85
CA GLY A 923 24.02 10.45 -30.59
C GLY A 923 22.61 10.27 -31.16
N ALA A 924 21.60 10.90 -30.55
CA ALA A 924 20.21 10.61 -30.89
C ALA A 924 19.81 10.89 -32.37
N GLY A 925 20.59 11.71 -33.09
CA GLY A 925 20.42 11.97 -34.52
C GLY A 925 21.10 10.98 -35.48
N ARG A 926 21.95 10.06 -34.98
CA ARG A 926 22.74 9.10 -35.80
C ARG A 926 22.35 7.64 -35.55
N LYS A 927 21.22 7.38 -34.90
CA LYS A 927 20.77 6.03 -34.48
C LYS A 927 20.60 5.03 -35.63
N ILE A 928 20.25 5.51 -36.83
CA ILE A 928 20.02 4.68 -38.02
C ILE A 928 21.35 4.29 -38.69
N GLU A 929 22.42 5.04 -38.45
CA GLU A 929 23.69 4.87 -39.17
C GLU A 929 24.35 3.50 -38.94
N PRO A 930 24.44 2.95 -37.71
CA PRO A 930 24.96 1.60 -37.51
C PRO A 930 24.09 0.51 -38.17
N ILE A 931 22.77 0.68 -38.12
CA ILE A 931 21.80 -0.26 -38.73
C ILE A 931 21.99 -0.27 -40.25
N ARG A 932 22.10 0.92 -40.86
CA ARG A 932 22.33 1.08 -42.29
C ARG A 932 23.67 0.49 -42.72
N LEU A 933 24.74 0.75 -41.98
CA LEU A 933 26.07 0.20 -42.26
C LEU A 933 26.07 -1.34 -42.28
N LEU A 934 25.44 -1.98 -41.29
CA LEU A 934 25.34 -3.44 -41.24
C LEU A 934 24.47 -3.99 -42.38
N SER A 935 23.33 -3.34 -42.67
CA SER A 935 22.42 -3.75 -43.75
C SER A 935 23.06 -3.64 -45.13
N GLU A 936 23.78 -2.55 -45.43
CA GLU A 936 24.46 -2.34 -46.72
C GLU A 936 25.57 -3.38 -46.97
N ARG A 937 26.10 -4.00 -45.91
CA ARG A 937 27.13 -5.05 -45.97
C ARG A 937 26.58 -6.47 -45.81
N GLY A 938 25.25 -6.61 -45.81
CA GLY A 938 24.56 -7.89 -45.77
C GLY A 938 24.64 -8.61 -44.42
N ILE A 939 24.87 -7.89 -43.33
CA ILE A 939 24.88 -8.45 -41.98
C ILE A 939 23.45 -8.40 -41.41
N PRO A 940 22.79 -9.55 -41.16
CA PRO A 940 21.42 -9.58 -40.68
C PRO A 940 21.33 -9.14 -39.21
N ILE A 941 20.56 -8.09 -38.96
CA ILE A 941 20.18 -7.66 -37.61
C ILE A 941 18.96 -8.49 -37.21
N LEU A 942 19.13 -9.32 -36.18
CA LEU A 942 18.10 -10.21 -35.67
C LEU A 942 17.13 -9.48 -34.74
N ASP A 943 17.64 -8.51 -33.99
CA ASP A 943 16.88 -7.70 -33.05
C ASP A 943 17.60 -6.37 -32.77
N PHE A 944 16.87 -5.35 -32.29
CA PHE A 944 17.46 -4.10 -31.84
C PHE A 944 16.71 -3.51 -30.64
N GLU A 945 17.45 -3.02 -29.67
CA GLU A 945 16.94 -2.36 -28.46
C GLU A 945 17.62 -1.01 -28.28
N LEU A 946 16.90 -0.04 -27.71
CA LEU A 946 17.37 1.33 -27.56
C LEU A 946 17.36 1.71 -26.08
N GLU A 947 18.54 1.78 -25.48
CA GLU A 947 18.73 2.23 -24.11
C GLU A 947 19.09 3.72 -24.11
N THR A 948 18.29 4.51 -23.42
CA THR A 948 18.68 5.88 -23.07
C THR A 948 19.59 5.82 -21.86
N ASP A 949 20.87 6.21 -22.01
CA ASP A 949 21.79 6.35 -20.86
C ASP A 949 21.19 7.37 -19.88
N TYR A 950 20.60 6.86 -18.79
CA TYR A 950 20.37 7.59 -17.55
C TYR A 950 21.36 7.08 -16.52
N GLU A 951 22.66 7.12 -16.84
CA GLU A 951 23.75 7.09 -15.86
C GLU A 951 25.09 7.30 -16.57
N SER A 952 25.63 8.52 -16.46
CA SER A 952 27.08 8.64 -16.29
C SER A 952 27.29 9.05 -14.85
N PRO A 953 27.83 8.18 -13.97
CA PRO A 953 28.39 8.64 -12.71
C PRO A 953 29.55 9.56 -13.07
N ALA A 954 29.47 10.82 -12.62
CA ALA A 954 30.60 11.73 -12.69
C ALA A 954 31.84 11.07 -12.08
N LYS A 955 32.97 11.25 -12.76
CA LYS A 955 34.32 10.89 -12.33
C LYS A 955 34.62 11.28 -10.88
#